data_AF-A0A1I0PM33-F1
#
_entry.id   AF-A0A1I0PM33-F1
#
_cell.length_a   1.000
_cell.length_b   1.000
_cell.length_c   1.000
_cell.angle_alpha   90.00
_cell.angle_beta   90.00
_cell.angle_gamma   90.00
#
_symmetry.space_group_name_H-M   'P 1'
#
loop_
_entity.id
_entity.type
_entity.pdbx_description
1 polymer ?
#
loop_
_entity_poly.entity_id
_entity_poly.type
_entity_poly.pdbx_seq_one_letter_code
_entity_poly.pdbx_strand_id
1 'polypeptide(L)'
;MKFFCLSCLLFICCRILPVIAKDGTGKPHSVLASGNWYKLAVTKQGIYKIDVARLAAMGISTSAIQSSGIRLFGSGGQMLPENNAISRYDDIPEVGIIIEDGGDGILNGSDYLLFYAPGPHSWVYQAGNYTHTANLYSDTAYYFLNIGTTEGKRITADNSEPAATASVNSFDYHAFYENDSINFLSSGKQWWGTVFSNVQPVRTISFSLPSTPTSLTIGSRVAARGLSSASFSIEANGSAIGKLSLTPISGNIFESFASTASGSFSATPSGSSVPVTLRFTPGSSDGQGWLDYIRVQARCPLQISQEPLFFRDAGSIGQTVQFTLSNATDQTQVWDLTDPLQPVIVKTRLSGSSLSFSRSNTSLHEYVAFSNQGFGQPAFIGMVPNQDLHDISGVNMLIVTTPALMGAASRLAAWHTAHDGLTVKVVTVNDIYNEFASGSPDPTAIRDFTKMCYDKGSLQYLLLFGDASYDYKHSTNMVPTWQSTISTDPINAYPSDDFFGFFDNDINDNGSQNLLKIGIGRLPAQKASDAEILVDKIIHYYDNTNFGRWQQHITFVADDGDNNLHLEDAEYMSNIAQQQWPAGRVNKIYLDAYPKISDAGGSRYPAVNTAIAEDIYNGTLIWNYTGHGSYSRLAEEVVVDESSLDTWKNGTKLPLFITATCDFAPFDNPAYTSLGEQILLQENGGGIALMTTTRAVFAASNKVLNANYLQALLTPDADGSMPTLGEAAMRSKNLTYATYSDIPNNRKFQLLGDPALTLAFPKYHVVTDSINGDTLKALGQYTVSGHLEDEQGMPQNTYNGIVYPTVYDAPALQYTRANDAGSTKTGFYQQRNILYRGSQTITAGKFTFTFVVPADINYQAGEPSSISYYGTNGVTAAGGVYSAFRVGGTDTTAAEDTQGPDIKAYLDNEYFRDGDITGENPVLLLNLYDDHGLNTTGYGIGHDMVATLDNDPDQYYILNNFFEAELDGYKAGKVNFPLYGLPSGTHTLSIKAWDTYNNSGTATLHFKVINGSEMVVQQAGCFPNPFHNQTNFTFTHNQQGRELDVTVRIYTIEGRQVKIIHHTINASGSRYVGAYWDGTNDAGSILSPGIYIYSIMVKANGKTQFLGGKVILL
;
A
#
# COMPACT_ATOMS: atom_id res chain seq x y z
N MET A 1 32.69 -35.70 24.64
CA MET A 1 34.08 -35.19 24.75
C MET A 1 34.93 -35.90 23.68
N LYS A 2 35.40 -35.13 22.67
CA LYS A 2 36.26 -35.53 21.53
C LYS A 2 35.72 -36.62 20.59
N PHE A 3 35.00 -36.22 19.53
CA PHE A 3 35.01 -36.79 18.16
C PHE A 3 33.87 -36.17 17.32
N PHE A 4 33.85 -34.85 17.11
CA PHE A 4 32.95 -34.17 16.17
C PHE A 4 33.47 -32.73 15.96
N CYS A 5 34.61 -32.58 15.28
CA CYS A 5 35.20 -31.25 15.05
C CYS A 5 36.03 -31.16 13.75
N LEU A 6 35.74 -31.96 12.71
CA LEU A 6 36.55 -31.96 11.49
C LEU A 6 35.75 -31.98 10.17
N SER A 7 34.52 -31.45 10.15
CA SER A 7 33.68 -31.40 8.94
C SER A 7 33.22 -29.98 8.54
N CYS A 8 33.67 -28.92 9.22
CA CYS A 8 33.21 -27.55 8.96
C CYS A 8 34.29 -26.57 8.46
N LEU A 9 35.48 -27.05 8.05
CA LEU A 9 36.58 -26.17 7.59
C LEU A 9 36.98 -26.34 6.11
N LEU A 10 36.17 -27.01 5.29
CA LEU A 10 36.47 -27.24 3.86
C LEU A 10 35.51 -26.57 2.86
N PHE A 11 34.60 -25.70 3.32
CA PHE A 11 33.61 -25.03 2.47
C PHE A 11 33.87 -23.54 2.18
N ILE A 12 35.06 -23.02 2.49
CA ILE A 12 35.42 -21.62 2.23
C ILE A 12 36.76 -21.56 1.50
N CYS A 13 36.78 -21.92 0.22
CA CYS A 13 37.77 -21.49 -0.77
C CYS A 13 37.21 -21.78 -2.16
N CYS A 14 37.43 -20.85 -3.10
CA CYS A 14 36.88 -20.81 -4.47
C CYS A 14 35.46 -20.21 -4.64
N ARG A 15 35.24 -19.02 -4.07
CA ARG A 15 34.49 -17.96 -4.78
C ARG A 15 35.43 -16.76 -4.95
N ILE A 16 36.26 -16.80 -5.99
CA ILE A 16 37.02 -15.62 -6.41
C ILE A 16 36.29 -15.05 -7.62
N LEU A 17 35.34 -14.15 -7.35
CA LEU A 17 35.06 -13.04 -8.26
C LEU A 17 36.31 -12.14 -8.26
N PRO A 18 36.58 -11.36 -9.32
CA PRO A 18 37.64 -10.37 -9.28
C PRO A 18 37.45 -9.52 -8.01
N VAL A 19 38.52 -9.39 -7.23
CA VAL A 19 38.54 -8.58 -6.01
C VAL A 19 38.35 -7.12 -6.45
N ILE A 20 37.09 -6.70 -6.52
CA ILE A 20 36.74 -5.28 -6.49
C ILE A 20 37.05 -4.84 -5.07
N ALA A 21 38.04 -3.96 -4.95
CA ALA A 21 38.42 -3.35 -3.69
C ALA A 21 37.16 -2.82 -2.99
N LYS A 22 37.02 -3.14 -1.71
CA LYS A 22 36.02 -2.55 -0.83
C LYS A 22 36.47 -1.11 -0.56
N ASP A 23 36.32 -0.22 -1.54
CA ASP A 23 36.57 1.20 -1.35
C ASP A 23 35.47 1.72 -0.43
N GLY A 24 35.79 1.77 0.87
CA GLY A 24 34.89 2.08 1.97
C GLY A 24 34.39 3.52 2.03
N THR A 25 34.40 4.24 0.91
CA THR A 25 33.77 5.55 0.73
C THR A 25 33.23 5.57 -0.69
N GLY A 26 31.91 5.51 -0.85
CA GLY A 26 31.27 5.63 -2.18
C GLY A 26 31.73 6.89 -2.90
N LYS A 27 31.69 6.87 -4.24
CA LYS A 27 32.00 8.02 -5.08
C LYS A 27 31.14 9.22 -4.65
N PRO A 28 31.73 10.43 -4.58
CA PRO A 28 30.99 11.62 -4.21
C PRO A 28 30.03 12.08 -5.32
N HIS A 29 30.31 11.75 -6.58
CA HIS A 29 29.52 12.13 -7.74
C HIS A 29 29.43 10.98 -8.74
N SER A 30 28.27 10.83 -9.39
CA SER A 30 28.09 9.90 -10.51
C SER A 30 28.92 10.35 -11.71
N VAL A 31 29.40 9.39 -12.51
CA VAL A 31 29.91 9.73 -13.85
C VAL A 31 28.85 10.39 -14.72
N LEU A 32 27.55 10.14 -14.50
CA LEU A 32 26.44 10.76 -15.23
C LEU A 32 26.16 12.22 -14.81
N ALA A 33 26.88 12.76 -13.81
CA ALA A 33 26.65 14.11 -13.29
C ALA A 33 26.89 15.21 -14.35
N SER A 34 27.71 14.94 -15.37
CA SER A 34 27.95 15.86 -16.48
C SER A 34 28.35 15.13 -17.76
N GLY A 35 28.09 15.74 -18.92
CA GLY A 35 28.49 15.22 -20.23
C GLY A 35 27.33 15.08 -21.23
N ASN A 36 27.62 14.41 -22.35
CA ASN A 36 26.62 14.06 -23.36
C ASN A 36 26.46 12.53 -23.37
N TRP A 37 25.31 12.06 -22.88
CA TRP A 37 25.09 10.64 -22.63
C TRP A 37 24.04 10.05 -23.56
N TYR A 38 24.36 8.90 -24.15
CA TYR A 38 23.50 8.17 -25.08
C TYR A 38 23.31 6.74 -24.58
N LYS A 39 22.08 6.34 -24.26
CA LYS A 39 21.76 5.00 -23.78
C LYS A 39 21.64 4.02 -24.94
N LEU A 40 22.36 2.92 -24.83
CA LEU A 40 22.45 1.85 -25.80
C LEU A 40 21.95 0.54 -25.18
N ALA A 41 21.44 -0.37 -26.00
CA ALA A 41 20.87 -1.64 -25.59
C ALA A 41 21.39 -2.81 -26.44
N VAL A 42 21.66 -3.94 -25.79
CA VAL A 42 22.06 -5.20 -26.43
C VAL A 42 21.34 -6.39 -25.77
N THR A 43 20.95 -7.39 -26.55
CA THR A 43 20.10 -8.50 -26.07
C THR A 43 20.82 -9.84 -25.95
N LYS A 44 22.08 -9.92 -26.38
CA LYS A 44 22.86 -11.17 -26.36
C LYS A 44 24.35 -10.92 -26.21
N GLN A 45 25.07 -11.95 -25.80
CA GLN A 45 26.54 -11.95 -25.82
C GLN A 45 27.06 -11.64 -27.22
N GLY A 46 28.08 -10.78 -27.34
CA GLY A 46 28.61 -10.41 -28.65
C GLY A 46 29.75 -9.39 -28.60
N ILE A 47 30.43 -9.25 -29.74
CA ILE A 47 31.26 -8.09 -30.06
C ILE A 47 30.39 -7.13 -30.86
N TYR A 48 30.27 -5.89 -30.41
CA TYR A 48 29.34 -4.90 -30.96
C TYR A 48 30.11 -3.78 -31.65
N LYS A 49 29.63 -3.38 -32.82
CA LYS A 49 30.20 -2.30 -33.63
C LYS A 49 29.32 -1.05 -33.56
N ILE A 50 29.95 0.10 -33.36
CA ILE A 50 29.33 1.41 -33.59
C ILE A 50 30.18 2.15 -34.62
N ASP A 51 29.64 2.30 -35.82
CA ASP A 51 30.29 3.06 -36.90
C ASP A 51 29.79 4.51 -36.96
N VAL A 52 30.49 5.33 -37.73
CA VAL A 52 30.17 6.77 -37.89
C VAL A 52 28.74 7.00 -38.38
N ALA A 53 28.24 6.17 -39.30
CA ALA A 53 26.86 6.25 -39.76
C ALA A 53 25.85 6.03 -38.62
N ARG A 54 26.16 5.09 -37.71
CA ARG A 54 25.34 4.83 -36.53
C ARG A 54 25.37 5.98 -35.53
N LEU A 55 26.53 6.60 -35.29
CA LEU A 55 26.64 7.81 -34.45
C LEU A 55 25.82 8.97 -35.02
N ALA A 56 25.90 9.21 -36.33
CA ALA A 56 25.10 10.23 -37.01
C ALA A 56 23.59 9.95 -36.86
N ALA A 57 23.17 8.68 -36.94
CA ALA A 57 21.77 8.27 -36.72
C ALA A 57 21.28 8.50 -35.27
N MET A 58 22.19 8.62 -34.30
CA MET A 58 21.86 9.01 -32.92
C MET A 58 21.76 10.53 -32.73
N GLY A 59 22.00 11.32 -33.79
CA GLY A 59 22.04 12.78 -33.74
C GLY A 59 23.39 13.35 -33.29
N ILE A 60 24.45 12.53 -33.23
CA ILE A 60 25.80 12.98 -32.86
C ILE A 60 26.46 13.63 -34.08
N SER A 61 27.07 14.80 -33.88
CA SER A 61 27.90 15.42 -34.93
C SER A 61 29.16 14.61 -35.19
N THR A 62 29.35 14.15 -36.42
CA THR A 62 30.46 13.26 -36.81
C THR A 62 31.59 13.97 -37.55
N SER A 63 31.58 15.30 -37.63
CA SER A 63 32.48 16.06 -38.51
C SER A 63 33.92 16.20 -38.01
N ALA A 64 34.27 15.68 -36.82
CA ALA A 64 35.65 15.52 -36.29
C ALA A 64 35.60 15.02 -34.83
N ILE A 65 35.09 13.81 -34.58
CA ILE A 65 35.05 13.27 -33.21
C ILE A 65 36.46 12.84 -32.82
N GLN A 66 37.03 13.43 -31.76
CA GLN A 66 38.33 13.00 -31.23
C GLN A 66 38.20 11.58 -30.69
N SER A 67 38.94 10.63 -31.26
CA SER A 67 38.87 9.21 -30.88
C SER A 67 39.14 9.00 -29.40
N SER A 68 40.07 9.75 -28.81
CA SER A 68 40.40 9.68 -27.37
C SER A 68 39.23 10.05 -26.45
N GLY A 69 38.34 10.94 -26.90
CA GLY A 69 37.21 11.47 -26.13
C GLY A 69 35.97 10.56 -26.08
N ILE A 70 36.02 9.39 -26.72
CA ILE A 70 34.92 8.42 -26.73
C ILE A 70 35.07 7.45 -25.57
N ARG A 71 34.01 7.32 -24.78
CA ARG A 71 33.94 6.46 -23.58
C ARG A 71 32.64 5.67 -23.57
N LEU A 72 32.67 4.46 -23.00
CA LEU A 72 31.50 3.60 -22.88
C LEU A 72 31.41 3.10 -21.44
N PHE A 73 30.20 3.10 -20.87
CA PHE A 73 29.96 2.69 -19.49
C PHE A 73 28.87 1.63 -19.40
N GLY A 74 28.99 0.72 -18.44
CA GLY A 74 28.00 -0.33 -18.16
C GLY A 74 28.59 -1.56 -17.49
N SER A 75 27.80 -2.27 -16.70
CA SER A 75 28.22 -3.44 -15.91
C SER A 75 28.17 -4.78 -16.65
N GLY A 76 27.70 -4.81 -17.90
CA GLY A 76 27.54 -6.03 -18.69
C GLY A 76 26.11 -6.57 -18.78
N GLY A 77 25.21 -6.13 -17.88
CA GLY A 77 23.78 -6.44 -17.89
C GLY A 77 23.33 -7.64 -17.05
N GLN A 78 24.25 -8.26 -16.31
CA GLN A 78 23.91 -9.32 -15.35
C GLN A 78 23.13 -8.74 -14.17
N MET A 79 22.26 -9.55 -13.55
CA MET A 79 21.52 -9.14 -12.34
C MET A 79 22.48 -8.78 -11.21
N LEU A 80 22.08 -7.77 -10.44
CA LEU A 80 22.78 -7.40 -9.22
C LEU A 80 22.58 -8.49 -8.14
N PRO A 81 23.58 -8.73 -7.29
CA PRO A 81 23.45 -9.70 -6.22
C PRO A 81 22.58 -9.15 -5.08
N GLU A 82 21.50 -9.85 -4.75
CA GLU A 82 20.65 -9.53 -3.59
C GLU A 82 21.38 -9.64 -2.25
N ASN A 83 22.43 -10.45 -2.18
CA ASN A 83 23.25 -10.60 -0.98
C ASN A 83 24.16 -9.37 -0.78
N ASN A 84 23.92 -8.61 0.30
CA ASN A 84 24.69 -7.42 0.69
C ASN A 84 26.21 -7.65 0.79
N ALA A 85 26.67 -8.86 1.10
CA ALA A 85 28.09 -9.17 1.25
C ALA A 85 28.85 -9.32 -0.07
N ILE A 86 28.13 -9.46 -1.20
CA ILE A 86 28.75 -9.56 -2.53
C ILE A 86 29.08 -8.15 -3.03
N SER A 87 30.37 -7.94 -3.35
CA SER A 87 30.88 -6.69 -3.88
C SER A 87 30.25 -6.34 -5.23
N ARG A 88 30.09 -5.04 -5.46
CA ARG A 88 29.48 -4.45 -6.65
C ARG A 88 30.14 -3.10 -6.93
N TYR A 89 29.99 -2.62 -8.15
CA TYR A 89 30.44 -1.28 -8.48
C TYR A 89 29.55 -0.26 -7.79
N ASP A 90 30.17 0.75 -7.18
CA ASP A 90 29.44 1.84 -6.53
C ASP A 90 28.68 2.71 -7.53
N ASP A 91 29.24 2.90 -8.73
CA ASP A 91 28.68 3.68 -9.84
C ASP A 91 29.00 2.95 -11.17
N ILE A 92 28.39 3.34 -12.29
CA ILE A 92 28.55 2.61 -13.56
C ILE A 92 30.03 2.56 -14.01
N PRO A 93 30.58 1.36 -14.27
CA PRO A 93 31.99 1.23 -14.61
C PRO A 93 32.25 1.51 -16.09
N GLU A 94 33.46 1.98 -16.40
CA GLU A 94 33.90 2.19 -17.79
C GLU A 94 34.36 0.88 -18.45
N VAL A 95 33.91 0.67 -19.68
CA VAL A 95 34.15 -0.51 -20.52
C VAL A 95 35.26 -0.20 -21.51
N GLY A 96 36.24 -1.08 -21.62
CA GLY A 96 37.31 -0.97 -22.61
C GLY A 96 36.75 -1.10 -24.03
N ILE A 97 37.08 -0.14 -24.89
CA ILE A 97 36.73 -0.16 -26.32
C ILE A 97 37.99 -0.22 -27.19
N ILE A 98 37.86 -0.75 -28.42
CA ILE A 98 38.83 -0.50 -29.49
C ILE A 98 38.26 0.54 -30.43
N ILE A 99 39.11 1.39 -30.98
CA ILE A 99 38.75 2.37 -32.00
C ILE A 99 39.64 2.13 -33.21
N GLU A 100 39.01 1.94 -34.36
CA GLU A 100 39.67 1.78 -35.66
C GLU A 100 39.45 3.08 -36.45
N ASP A 101 40.38 4.02 -36.28
CA ASP A 101 40.35 5.38 -36.88
C ASP A 101 41.45 5.59 -37.94
N GLY A 102 42.07 4.51 -38.42
CA GLY A 102 43.19 4.59 -39.36
C GLY A 102 44.46 5.24 -38.80
N GLY A 103 44.50 5.57 -37.50
CA GLY A 103 45.66 6.13 -36.79
C GLY A 103 45.78 7.64 -36.82
N ASP A 104 44.78 8.37 -37.32
CA ASP A 104 44.79 9.85 -37.36
C ASP A 104 44.23 10.50 -36.07
N GLY A 105 43.66 9.69 -35.17
CA GLY A 105 43.07 10.14 -33.91
C GLY A 105 41.68 10.75 -34.03
N ILE A 106 41.05 10.67 -35.21
CA ILE A 106 39.75 11.27 -35.52
C ILE A 106 38.79 10.21 -36.07
N LEU A 107 37.75 9.89 -35.31
CA LEU A 107 36.71 8.98 -35.78
C LEU A 107 35.84 9.65 -36.86
N ASN A 108 36.03 9.27 -38.13
CA ASN A 108 35.31 9.82 -39.28
C ASN A 108 35.11 8.79 -40.42
N GLY A 109 34.37 9.13 -41.47
CA GLY A 109 34.25 8.28 -42.66
C GLY A 109 33.79 6.83 -42.41
N SER A 110 34.69 5.86 -42.63
CA SER A 110 34.46 4.43 -42.46
C SER A 110 34.85 3.86 -41.10
N ASP A 111 35.30 4.73 -40.18
CA ASP A 111 35.81 4.35 -38.88
C ASP A 111 34.72 3.80 -37.97
N TYR A 112 35.14 3.05 -36.96
CA TYR A 112 34.23 2.44 -36.00
C TYR A 112 34.93 2.16 -34.67
N LEU A 113 34.11 1.90 -33.65
CA LEU A 113 34.57 1.33 -32.40
C LEU A 113 33.95 -0.06 -32.19
N LEU A 114 34.67 -0.93 -31.48
CA LEU A 114 34.16 -2.21 -31.00
C LEU A 114 34.22 -2.30 -29.48
N PHE A 115 33.26 -3.02 -28.90
CA PHE A 115 33.26 -3.38 -27.49
C PHE A 115 32.67 -4.78 -27.30
N TYR A 116 33.04 -5.43 -26.21
CA TYR A 116 32.43 -6.69 -25.79
C TYR A 116 31.24 -6.44 -24.87
N ALA A 117 30.16 -7.18 -25.07
CA ALA A 117 29.05 -7.26 -24.14
C ALA A 117 28.78 -8.74 -23.78
N PRO A 118 28.78 -9.11 -22.48
CA PRO A 118 28.44 -10.47 -22.06
C PRO A 118 26.95 -10.79 -22.26
N GLY A 119 26.09 -9.78 -22.30
CA GLY A 119 24.64 -9.93 -22.41
C GLY A 119 23.96 -10.05 -21.03
N PRO A 120 22.61 -10.10 -21.01
CA PRO A 120 21.85 -9.99 -19.77
C PRO A 120 21.97 -11.22 -18.85
N HIS A 121 22.27 -12.39 -19.42
CA HIS A 121 22.31 -13.66 -18.71
C HIS A 121 23.72 -13.98 -18.20
N SER A 122 23.81 -14.73 -17.09
CA SER A 122 25.10 -15.10 -16.51
C SER A 122 25.33 -16.61 -16.50
N TRP A 123 26.59 -16.99 -16.41
CA TRP A 123 27.04 -18.38 -16.30
C TRP A 123 28.06 -18.52 -15.18
N VAL A 124 27.95 -19.61 -14.42
CA VAL A 124 28.87 -19.97 -13.34
C VAL A 124 29.35 -21.40 -13.54
N TYR A 125 30.67 -21.59 -13.53
CA TYR A 125 31.29 -22.91 -13.55
C TYR A 125 31.58 -23.38 -12.12
N GLN A 126 31.05 -24.55 -11.73
CA GLN A 126 31.31 -25.19 -10.45
C GLN A 126 31.40 -26.72 -10.59
N ALA A 127 32.49 -27.31 -10.10
CA ALA A 127 32.66 -28.77 -10.00
C ALA A 127 32.30 -29.54 -11.29
N GLY A 128 32.79 -29.06 -12.45
CA GLY A 128 32.58 -29.73 -13.75
C GLY A 128 31.27 -29.38 -14.46
N ASN A 129 30.44 -28.51 -13.89
CA ASN A 129 29.14 -28.13 -14.45
C ASN A 129 29.07 -26.62 -14.68
N TYR A 130 28.48 -26.23 -15.82
CA TYR A 130 28.07 -24.85 -16.09
C TYR A 130 26.61 -24.66 -15.65
N THR A 131 26.32 -23.58 -14.92
CA THR A 131 24.97 -23.18 -14.52
C THR A 131 24.66 -21.79 -15.02
N HIS A 132 23.54 -21.64 -15.73
CA HIS A 132 23.05 -20.34 -16.17
C HIS A 132 22.15 -19.71 -15.11
N THR A 133 22.03 -18.39 -15.20
CA THR A 133 20.95 -17.64 -14.59
C THR A 133 20.38 -16.72 -15.66
N ALA A 134 19.14 -16.99 -16.08
CA ALA A 134 18.37 -16.04 -16.89
C ALA A 134 18.07 -14.81 -16.04
N ASN A 135 18.09 -13.63 -16.67
CA ASN A 135 17.88 -12.39 -15.95
C ASN A 135 16.38 -12.21 -15.72
N LEU A 136 15.97 -12.06 -14.47
CA LEU A 136 14.58 -11.99 -14.05
C LEU A 136 13.93 -10.64 -14.39
N TYR A 137 14.73 -9.60 -14.52
CA TYR A 137 14.27 -8.21 -14.61
C TYR A 137 14.37 -7.64 -16.02
N SER A 138 15.28 -8.15 -16.86
CA SER A 138 15.52 -7.61 -18.19
C SER A 138 16.09 -8.63 -19.16
N ASP A 139 15.59 -8.64 -20.40
CA ASP A 139 16.19 -9.37 -21.52
C ASP A 139 17.23 -8.52 -22.28
N THR A 140 17.61 -7.37 -21.71
CA THR A 140 18.47 -6.37 -22.33
C THR A 140 19.54 -5.90 -21.35
N ALA A 141 20.79 -5.88 -21.82
CA ALA A 141 21.91 -5.20 -21.17
C ALA A 141 22.03 -3.78 -21.74
N TYR A 142 22.22 -2.79 -20.87
CA TYR A 142 22.31 -1.39 -21.25
C TYR A 142 23.72 -0.83 -21.05
N TYR A 143 24.09 0.13 -21.90
CA TYR A 143 25.36 0.84 -21.86
C TYR A 143 25.13 2.34 -22.11
N PHE A 144 26.05 3.17 -21.66
CA PHE A 144 26.02 4.61 -21.85
C PHE A 144 27.26 5.07 -22.61
N LEU A 145 27.04 5.55 -23.84
CA LEU A 145 28.08 6.16 -24.66
C LEU A 145 28.23 7.62 -24.27
N ASN A 146 29.46 8.06 -24.05
CA ASN A 146 29.83 9.43 -23.78
C ASN A 146 30.77 9.95 -24.86
N ILE A 147 30.46 11.13 -25.38
CA ILE A 147 31.29 11.85 -26.35
C ILE A 147 31.75 13.15 -25.69
N GLY A 148 33.04 13.22 -25.36
CA GLY A 148 33.62 14.36 -24.66
C GLY A 148 35.10 14.57 -24.99
N THR A 149 35.85 15.11 -24.03
CA THR A 149 37.29 15.39 -24.16
C THR A 149 38.15 14.57 -23.20
N THR A 150 37.53 13.83 -22.29
CA THR A 150 38.23 12.98 -21.33
C THR A 150 38.67 11.70 -22.03
N GLU A 151 39.93 11.31 -21.82
CA GLU A 151 40.48 10.09 -22.38
C GLU A 151 39.70 8.86 -21.89
N GLY A 152 39.25 8.03 -22.83
CA GLY A 152 38.50 6.82 -22.53
C GLY A 152 39.34 5.57 -22.35
N LYS A 153 38.78 4.60 -21.63
CA LYS A 153 39.36 3.28 -21.44
C LYS A 153 39.49 2.55 -22.78
N ARG A 154 40.63 1.90 -23.02
CA ARG A 154 40.91 1.16 -24.26
C ARG A 154 41.22 -0.30 -23.98
N ILE A 155 40.85 -1.16 -24.92
CA ILE A 155 41.34 -2.55 -24.98
C ILE A 155 42.84 -2.51 -25.30
N THR A 156 43.64 -3.21 -24.51
CA THR A 156 45.10 -3.27 -24.67
C THR A 156 45.55 -4.63 -25.20
N ALA A 157 46.75 -4.70 -25.76
CA ALA A 157 47.35 -5.96 -26.18
C ALA A 157 48.25 -6.54 -25.06
N ASP A 158 48.07 -7.81 -24.73
CA ASP A 158 49.01 -8.56 -23.90
C ASP A 158 49.90 -9.45 -24.77
N ASN A 159 51.15 -9.03 -24.87
CA ASN A 159 52.20 -9.66 -25.64
C ASN A 159 52.94 -10.80 -24.90
N SER A 160 52.46 -11.20 -23.71
CA SER A 160 53.02 -12.31 -22.95
C SER A 160 52.85 -13.64 -23.69
N GLU A 161 53.91 -14.46 -23.69
CA GLU A 161 53.95 -15.80 -24.29
C GLU A 161 54.57 -16.79 -23.30
N PRO A 162 53.85 -17.16 -22.23
CA PRO A 162 54.37 -18.10 -21.23
C PRO A 162 54.63 -19.49 -21.85
N ALA A 163 55.63 -20.20 -21.34
CA ALA A 163 55.95 -21.54 -21.81
C ALA A 163 54.84 -22.53 -21.43
N ALA A 164 54.16 -23.09 -22.43
CA ALA A 164 53.05 -24.01 -22.22
C ALA A 164 53.53 -25.38 -21.71
N THR A 165 52.81 -25.93 -20.74
CA THR A 165 53.02 -27.27 -20.18
C THR A 165 52.03 -28.30 -20.74
N ALA A 166 50.97 -27.84 -21.41
CA ALA A 166 49.97 -28.67 -22.09
C ALA A 166 49.38 -27.96 -23.32
N SER A 167 48.67 -28.71 -24.16
CA SER A 167 48.00 -28.19 -25.37
C SER A 167 46.48 -28.33 -25.27
N VAL A 168 45.75 -27.32 -25.70
CA VAL A 168 44.29 -27.29 -25.78
C VAL A 168 43.84 -27.15 -27.23
N ASN A 169 43.14 -28.16 -27.73
CA ASN A 169 42.63 -28.26 -29.10
C ASN A 169 41.10 -28.49 -29.14
N SER A 170 40.45 -28.39 -28.00
CA SER A 170 38.99 -28.49 -27.81
C SER A 170 38.59 -27.57 -26.67
N PHE A 171 37.31 -27.22 -26.57
CA PHE A 171 36.81 -26.28 -25.59
C PHE A 171 35.44 -26.69 -25.07
N ASP A 172 35.09 -26.15 -23.91
CA ASP A 172 33.79 -26.35 -23.30
C ASP A 172 32.77 -25.42 -23.96
N TYR A 173 31.74 -26.00 -24.54
CA TYR A 173 30.57 -25.30 -25.07
C TYR A 173 29.43 -25.42 -24.07
N HIS A 174 28.70 -24.32 -23.86
CA HIS A 174 27.46 -24.32 -23.09
C HIS A 174 26.39 -23.46 -23.76
N ALA A 175 25.14 -23.88 -23.64
CA ALA A 175 23.96 -23.13 -24.07
C ALA A 175 22.76 -23.51 -23.21
N PHE A 176 21.73 -22.68 -23.20
CA PHE A 176 20.47 -23.00 -22.53
C PHE A 176 19.26 -22.55 -23.35
N TYR A 177 18.12 -23.15 -23.04
CA TYR A 177 16.80 -22.72 -23.47
C TYR A 177 15.95 -22.59 -22.21
N GLU A 178 15.36 -21.42 -22.03
CA GLU A 178 14.42 -21.08 -20.95
C GLU A 178 13.41 -20.11 -21.59
N ASN A 179 12.14 -20.29 -21.29
CA ASN A 179 11.08 -19.47 -21.88
C ASN A 179 10.06 -19.13 -20.80
N ASP A 180 10.22 -17.96 -20.21
CA ASP A 180 9.41 -17.48 -19.09
C ASP A 180 8.02 -17.08 -19.56
N SER A 181 7.05 -17.99 -19.44
CA SER A 181 5.69 -17.78 -19.94
C SER A 181 4.63 -17.76 -18.85
N ILE A 182 4.77 -18.56 -17.79
CA ILE A 182 3.76 -18.72 -16.74
C ILE A 182 4.43 -18.65 -15.36
N ASN A 183 3.92 -17.79 -14.49
CA ASN A 183 4.13 -17.86 -13.06
C ASN A 183 2.90 -18.53 -12.41
N PHE A 184 3.09 -19.61 -11.66
CA PHE A 184 1.96 -20.43 -11.18
C PHE A 184 1.03 -19.73 -10.19
N LEU A 185 1.59 -18.88 -9.34
CA LEU A 185 0.90 -18.30 -8.19
C LEU A 185 0.73 -16.78 -8.32
N SER A 186 1.11 -16.19 -9.47
CA SER A 186 1.23 -14.74 -9.60
C SER A 186 2.10 -14.15 -8.47
N SER A 187 3.18 -14.85 -8.14
CA SER A 187 4.02 -14.59 -6.97
C SER A 187 5.36 -15.32 -7.08
N GLY A 188 6.41 -14.75 -6.49
CA GLY A 188 7.76 -15.30 -6.53
C GLY A 188 8.47 -15.13 -7.87
N LYS A 189 9.78 -15.41 -7.89
CA LYS A 189 10.68 -15.11 -9.02
C LYS A 189 10.64 -16.11 -10.18
N GLN A 190 10.16 -17.33 -9.96
CA GLN A 190 10.33 -18.40 -10.94
C GLN A 190 9.19 -18.42 -11.97
N TRP A 191 9.58 -18.48 -13.24
CA TRP A 191 8.71 -18.63 -14.39
C TRP A 191 8.91 -20.00 -15.04
N TRP A 192 7.89 -20.44 -15.79
CA TRP A 192 7.88 -21.72 -16.47
C TRP A 192 7.42 -21.56 -17.91
N GLY A 193 7.88 -22.45 -18.79
CA GLY A 193 7.44 -22.53 -20.18
C GLY A 193 5.97 -22.92 -20.30
N THR A 194 5.43 -22.90 -21.53
CA THR A 194 4.03 -23.23 -21.78
C THR A 194 3.68 -24.69 -21.41
N VAL A 195 2.40 -24.98 -21.15
CA VAL A 195 1.92 -26.29 -20.63
C VAL A 195 2.09 -27.47 -21.61
N PHE A 196 2.63 -28.59 -21.12
CA PHE A 196 2.55 -29.92 -21.70
C PHE A 196 1.29 -30.63 -21.18
N SER A 197 0.58 -31.32 -22.06
CA SER A 197 -0.65 -32.06 -21.72
C SER A 197 -0.76 -33.34 -22.54
N ASN A 198 -1.80 -34.14 -22.31
CA ASN A 198 -2.11 -35.29 -23.17
C ASN A 198 -2.32 -34.92 -24.65
N VAL A 199 -2.69 -33.67 -24.95
CA VAL A 199 -2.91 -33.17 -26.32
C VAL A 199 -1.59 -32.74 -26.97
N GLN A 200 -0.69 -32.14 -26.19
CA GLN A 200 0.63 -31.68 -26.65
C GLN A 200 1.74 -32.21 -25.72
N PRO A 201 2.00 -33.53 -25.73
CA PRO A 201 2.93 -34.15 -24.77
C PRO A 201 4.39 -34.05 -25.20
N VAL A 202 4.69 -33.67 -26.45
CA VAL A 202 6.04 -33.71 -27.01
C VAL A 202 6.49 -32.32 -27.46
N ARG A 203 7.72 -31.95 -27.14
CA ARG A 203 8.39 -30.79 -27.72
C ARG A 203 9.84 -31.09 -28.02
N THR A 204 10.34 -30.55 -29.12
CA THR A 204 11.73 -30.67 -29.53
C THR A 204 12.36 -29.29 -29.62
N ILE A 205 13.45 -29.08 -28.89
CA ILE A 205 14.24 -27.86 -28.90
C ILE A 205 15.61 -28.21 -29.48
N SER A 206 16.02 -27.51 -30.53
CA SER A 206 17.27 -27.79 -31.24
C SER A 206 18.34 -26.79 -30.86
N PHE A 207 19.51 -27.29 -30.48
CA PHE A 207 20.70 -26.48 -30.22
C PHE A 207 21.67 -26.60 -31.39
N SER A 208 22.20 -25.46 -31.83
CA SER A 208 23.24 -25.40 -32.87
C SER A 208 24.60 -25.18 -32.22
N LEU A 209 25.45 -26.20 -32.25
CA LEU A 209 26.82 -26.16 -31.76
C LEU A 209 27.76 -25.73 -32.90
N PRO A 210 28.91 -25.12 -32.58
CA PRO A 210 29.88 -24.72 -33.59
C PRO A 210 30.47 -25.91 -34.36
N SER A 211 30.61 -27.07 -33.73
CA SER A 211 31.04 -28.30 -34.40
C SER A 211 30.53 -29.54 -33.67
N THR A 212 30.69 -30.72 -34.29
CA THR A 212 30.32 -31.99 -33.66
C THR A 212 31.15 -32.22 -32.41
N PRO A 213 30.53 -32.37 -31.22
CA PRO A 213 31.29 -32.50 -29.98
C PRO A 213 31.79 -33.93 -29.75
N THR A 214 32.78 -34.08 -28.87
CA THR A 214 33.29 -35.38 -28.41
C THR A 214 32.54 -35.91 -27.18
N SER A 215 31.94 -35.02 -26.39
CA SER A 215 31.03 -35.35 -25.30
C SER A 215 29.86 -34.38 -25.28
N LEU A 216 28.70 -34.87 -24.82
CA LEU A 216 27.47 -34.10 -24.75
C LEU A 216 26.71 -34.48 -23.47
N THR A 217 26.29 -33.47 -22.72
CA THR A 217 25.49 -33.58 -21.51
C THR A 217 24.30 -32.64 -21.61
N ILE A 218 23.10 -33.16 -21.31
CA ILE A 218 21.84 -32.43 -21.31
C ILE A 218 21.32 -32.34 -19.88
N GLY A 219 21.24 -31.12 -19.35
CA GLY A 219 20.54 -30.81 -18.11
C GLY A 219 19.10 -30.38 -18.38
N SER A 220 18.15 -30.74 -17.52
CA SER A 220 16.79 -30.19 -17.58
C SER A 220 16.18 -30.09 -16.20
N ARG A 221 15.30 -29.10 -16.02
CA ARG A 221 14.39 -28.99 -14.88
C ARG A 221 12.96 -28.84 -15.39
N VAL A 222 12.04 -29.58 -14.78
CA VAL A 222 10.63 -29.68 -15.17
C VAL A 222 9.74 -29.63 -13.94
N ALA A 223 8.47 -29.28 -14.14
CA ALA A 223 7.42 -29.35 -13.14
C ALA A 223 6.23 -30.15 -13.66
N ALA A 224 5.42 -30.70 -12.76
CA ALA A 224 4.13 -31.27 -13.11
C ALA A 224 3.12 -31.18 -11.96
N ARG A 225 1.85 -31.20 -12.34
CA ARG A 225 0.69 -31.24 -11.45
C ARG A 225 -0.28 -32.32 -11.94
N GLY A 226 -0.76 -33.13 -11.01
CA GLY A 226 -1.76 -34.18 -11.26
C GLY A 226 -1.91 -35.11 -10.07
N LEU A 227 -3.05 -35.79 -9.97
CA LEU A 227 -3.40 -36.70 -8.86
C LEU A 227 -2.60 -38.01 -8.86
N SER A 228 -1.74 -38.22 -9.84
CA SER A 228 -0.92 -39.42 -10.00
C SER A 228 0.45 -39.05 -10.52
N SER A 229 1.45 -39.89 -10.24
CA SER A 229 2.84 -39.60 -10.57
C SER A 229 3.02 -39.41 -12.07
N ALA A 230 3.66 -38.32 -12.46
CA ALA A 230 3.93 -37.98 -13.85
C ALA A 230 5.43 -38.13 -14.15
N SER A 231 5.80 -38.02 -15.43
CA SER A 231 7.21 -38.03 -15.81
C SER A 231 7.51 -37.30 -17.11
N PHE A 232 8.75 -36.86 -17.26
CA PHE A 232 9.32 -36.41 -18.53
C PHE A 232 10.42 -37.39 -18.96
N SER A 233 10.28 -38.01 -20.13
CA SER A 233 11.40 -38.68 -20.79
C SER A 233 12.15 -37.67 -21.66
N ILE A 234 13.49 -37.73 -21.60
CA ILE A 234 14.38 -36.85 -22.34
C ILE A 234 15.12 -37.67 -23.38
N GLU A 235 15.08 -37.20 -24.61
CA GLU A 235 15.78 -37.77 -25.76
C GLU A 235 16.74 -36.74 -26.33
N ALA A 236 17.93 -37.17 -26.75
CA ALA A 236 18.85 -36.37 -27.55
C ALA A 236 19.22 -37.15 -28.80
N ASN A 237 19.23 -36.48 -29.97
CA ASN A 237 19.54 -37.11 -31.25
C ASN A 237 18.63 -38.33 -31.56
N GLY A 238 17.37 -38.28 -31.12
CA GLY A 238 16.38 -39.36 -31.29
C GLY A 238 16.59 -40.59 -30.39
N SER A 239 17.53 -40.55 -29.44
CA SER A 239 17.77 -41.63 -28.47
C SER A 239 17.40 -41.19 -27.05
N ALA A 240 16.71 -42.04 -26.29
CA ALA A 240 16.37 -41.76 -24.89
C ALA A 240 17.62 -41.76 -24.00
N ILE A 241 17.82 -40.68 -23.24
CA ILE A 241 18.99 -40.48 -22.38
C ILE A 241 18.64 -40.42 -20.88
N GLY A 242 17.37 -40.19 -20.55
CA GLY A 242 16.96 -40.02 -19.16
C GLY A 242 15.46 -39.91 -18.96
N LYS A 243 15.07 -39.98 -17.68
CA LYS A 243 13.70 -39.77 -17.22
C LYS A 243 13.70 -38.99 -15.91
N LEU A 244 12.84 -37.98 -15.82
CA LEU A 244 12.54 -37.24 -14.60
C LEU A 244 11.16 -37.67 -14.10
N SER A 245 11.08 -38.16 -12.86
CA SER A 245 9.83 -38.59 -12.22
C SER A 245 9.35 -37.52 -11.27
N LEU A 246 8.05 -37.25 -11.28
CA LEU A 246 7.39 -36.20 -10.50
C LEU A 246 6.34 -36.82 -9.59
N THR A 247 6.29 -36.36 -8.34
CA THR A 247 5.34 -36.85 -7.36
C THR A 247 3.93 -36.29 -7.63
N PRO A 248 2.87 -37.04 -7.26
CA PRO A 248 1.51 -36.54 -7.31
C PRO A 248 1.35 -35.27 -6.46
N ILE A 249 0.43 -34.39 -6.86
CA ILE A 249 -0.04 -33.25 -6.08
C ILE A 249 -1.53 -33.45 -5.83
N SER A 250 -1.94 -33.43 -4.56
CA SER A 250 -3.33 -33.70 -4.16
C SER A 250 -4.29 -32.57 -4.51
N GLY A 251 -3.77 -31.35 -4.68
CA GLY A 251 -4.55 -30.13 -4.89
C GLY A 251 -5.00 -29.46 -3.59
N ASN A 252 -4.49 -29.90 -2.43
CA ASN A 252 -4.65 -29.19 -1.16
C ASN A 252 -4.05 -27.78 -1.27
N ILE A 253 -4.76 -26.79 -0.73
CA ILE A 253 -4.38 -25.36 -0.80
C ILE A 253 -3.10 -25.02 -0.04
N PHE A 254 -2.66 -25.88 0.87
CA PHE A 254 -1.42 -25.74 1.64
C PHE A 254 -0.27 -26.60 1.08
N GLU A 255 -0.51 -27.33 -0.01
CA GLU A 255 0.51 -28.08 -0.73
C GLU A 255 1.13 -27.21 -1.83
N SER A 256 2.31 -27.61 -2.31
CA SER A 256 2.89 -27.04 -3.52
C SER A 256 1.94 -27.20 -4.71
N PHE A 257 1.80 -26.13 -5.52
CA PHE A 257 1.03 -26.12 -6.76
C PHE A 257 1.50 -27.19 -7.75
N ALA A 258 2.82 -27.41 -7.84
CA ALA A 258 3.45 -28.40 -8.70
C ALA A 258 4.66 -29.03 -8.01
N SER A 259 4.93 -30.31 -8.29
CA SER A 259 6.20 -30.93 -7.93
C SER A 259 7.23 -30.60 -9.01
N THR A 260 8.51 -30.54 -8.63
CA THR A 260 9.62 -30.23 -9.56
C THR A 260 10.66 -31.34 -9.55
N ALA A 261 11.32 -31.55 -10.69
CA ALA A 261 12.40 -32.51 -10.83
C ALA A 261 13.47 -31.95 -11.77
N SER A 262 14.74 -32.20 -11.47
CA SER A 262 15.87 -31.82 -12.31
C SER A 262 16.87 -32.95 -12.45
N GLY A 263 17.57 -33.01 -13.58
CA GLY A 263 18.61 -34.01 -13.82
C GLY A 263 19.57 -33.61 -14.93
N SER A 264 20.68 -34.34 -15.01
CA SER A 264 21.73 -34.16 -16.01
C SER A 264 22.09 -35.52 -16.61
N PHE A 265 22.10 -35.60 -17.95
CA PHE A 265 22.16 -36.86 -18.69
C PHE A 265 23.20 -36.79 -19.80
N SER A 266 24.10 -37.78 -19.85
CA SER A 266 25.05 -37.93 -20.95
C SER A 266 24.33 -38.41 -22.22
N ALA A 267 24.70 -37.86 -23.37
CA ALA A 267 24.17 -38.22 -24.67
C ALA A 267 25.30 -38.54 -25.65
N THR A 268 25.04 -39.41 -26.63
CA THR A 268 25.99 -39.69 -27.71
C THR A 268 25.96 -38.55 -28.73
N PRO A 269 27.09 -37.88 -29.00
CA PRO A 269 27.19 -36.89 -30.08
C PRO A 269 26.93 -37.51 -31.45
N SER A 270 26.13 -36.87 -32.31
CA SER A 270 25.87 -37.32 -33.69
C SER A 270 26.05 -36.24 -34.76
N GLY A 271 26.23 -34.98 -34.37
CA GLY A 271 26.40 -33.83 -35.26
C GLY A 271 26.48 -32.51 -34.49
N SER A 272 26.58 -31.40 -35.21
CA SER A 272 26.54 -30.03 -34.64
C SER A 272 25.12 -29.56 -34.30
N SER A 273 24.09 -30.14 -34.91
CA SER A 273 22.70 -29.91 -34.52
C SER A 273 22.29 -30.95 -33.50
N VAL A 274 21.88 -30.50 -32.30
CA VAL A 274 21.46 -31.35 -31.19
C VAL A 274 19.98 -31.12 -30.90
N PRO A 275 19.05 -31.88 -31.53
CA PRO A 275 17.66 -31.88 -31.13
C PRO A 275 17.47 -32.58 -29.79
N VAL A 276 16.93 -31.86 -28.81
CA VAL A 276 16.53 -32.38 -27.50
C VAL A 276 15.01 -32.46 -27.45
N THR A 277 14.47 -33.67 -27.32
CA THR A 277 13.03 -33.91 -27.25
C THR A 277 12.63 -34.23 -25.81
N LEU A 278 11.67 -33.49 -25.29
CA LEU A 278 10.97 -33.80 -24.05
C LEU A 278 9.61 -34.41 -24.38
N ARG A 279 9.31 -35.53 -23.73
CA ARG A 279 8.00 -36.17 -23.80
C ARG A 279 7.43 -36.30 -22.39
N PHE A 280 6.35 -35.59 -22.15
CA PHE A 280 5.56 -35.63 -20.94
C PHE A 280 4.60 -36.83 -20.97
N THR A 281 4.67 -37.65 -19.93
CA THR A 281 3.72 -38.73 -19.66
C THR A 281 2.98 -38.36 -18.38
N PRO A 282 1.74 -37.84 -18.46
CA PRO A 282 0.97 -37.51 -17.27
C PRO A 282 0.53 -38.78 -16.54
N GLY A 283 0.39 -38.68 -15.21
CA GLY A 283 -0.12 -39.77 -14.39
C GLY A 283 -1.65 -39.94 -14.47
N SER A 284 -2.37 -38.92 -14.93
CA SER A 284 -3.83 -38.84 -15.04
C SER A 284 -4.24 -38.08 -16.31
N SER A 285 -5.51 -38.13 -16.71
CA SER A 285 -5.99 -37.49 -17.95
C SER A 285 -5.90 -35.96 -17.93
N ASP A 286 -5.99 -35.37 -16.73
CA ASP A 286 -5.90 -33.94 -16.43
C ASP A 286 -4.48 -33.48 -16.04
N GLY A 287 -3.50 -34.40 -16.04
CA GLY A 287 -2.13 -34.07 -15.67
C GLY A 287 -1.49 -33.03 -16.60
N GLN A 288 -0.80 -32.07 -16.00
CA GLN A 288 -0.11 -30.97 -16.68
C GLN A 288 1.37 -30.98 -16.34
N GLY A 289 2.22 -30.60 -17.30
CA GLY A 289 3.66 -30.51 -17.13
C GLY A 289 4.22 -29.20 -17.68
N TRP A 290 5.36 -28.76 -17.19
CA TRP A 290 6.02 -27.52 -17.63
C TRP A 290 7.53 -27.70 -17.65
N LEU A 291 8.19 -26.97 -18.54
CA LEU A 291 9.65 -26.92 -18.67
C LEU A 291 10.15 -25.63 -18.03
N ASP A 292 11.13 -25.73 -17.14
CA ASP A 292 11.90 -24.60 -16.63
C ASP A 292 12.94 -24.26 -17.70
N TYR A 293 13.99 -25.10 -17.78
CA TYR A 293 15.07 -24.95 -18.74
C TYR A 293 15.54 -26.29 -19.31
N ILE A 294 16.22 -26.19 -20.45
CA ILE A 294 17.17 -27.18 -20.96
C ILE A 294 18.54 -26.53 -20.98
N ARG A 295 19.57 -27.28 -20.57
CA ARG A 295 20.96 -26.87 -20.61
C ARG A 295 21.77 -27.86 -21.42
N VAL A 296 22.59 -27.36 -22.34
CA VAL A 296 23.53 -28.16 -23.11
C VAL A 296 24.94 -27.82 -22.63
N GLN A 297 25.72 -28.85 -22.32
CA GLN A 297 27.16 -28.77 -22.10
C GLN A 297 27.84 -29.78 -23.02
N ALA A 298 28.84 -29.34 -23.79
CA ALA A 298 29.49 -30.20 -24.78
C ALA A 298 30.98 -29.89 -24.91
N ARG A 299 31.80 -30.87 -25.31
CA ARG A 299 33.21 -30.64 -25.62
C ARG A 299 33.40 -30.54 -27.14
N CYS A 300 33.63 -29.35 -27.66
CA CYS A 300 33.76 -29.12 -29.11
C CYS A 300 35.24 -29.00 -29.53
N PRO A 301 35.63 -29.46 -30.73
CA PRO A 301 36.92 -29.11 -31.34
C PRO A 301 37.12 -27.59 -31.43
N LEU A 302 38.35 -27.13 -31.17
CA LEU A 302 38.70 -25.71 -31.20
C LEU A 302 38.99 -25.29 -32.65
N GLN A 303 37.95 -24.85 -33.36
CA GLN A 303 37.99 -24.44 -34.76
C GLN A 303 37.02 -23.28 -35.02
N ILE A 304 37.38 -22.36 -35.90
CA ILE A 304 36.48 -21.29 -36.35
C ILE A 304 35.49 -21.87 -37.36
N SER A 305 34.25 -22.05 -36.92
CA SER A 305 33.13 -22.50 -37.75
C SER A 305 31.96 -21.52 -37.78
N GLN A 306 31.96 -20.56 -36.85
CA GLN A 306 31.06 -19.42 -36.76
C GLN A 306 31.82 -18.26 -36.13
N GLU A 307 31.46 -17.03 -36.47
CA GLU A 307 32.10 -15.82 -35.92
C GLU A 307 31.06 -14.88 -35.28
N PRO A 308 31.35 -14.33 -34.09
CA PRO A 308 32.46 -14.66 -33.20
C PRO A 308 32.34 -16.07 -32.58
N LEU A 309 33.47 -16.74 -32.36
CA LEU A 309 33.54 -18.00 -31.60
C LEU A 309 33.97 -17.72 -30.16
N PHE A 310 33.05 -17.87 -29.21
CA PHE A 310 33.36 -17.84 -27.77
C PHE A 310 33.85 -19.22 -27.31
N PHE A 311 34.92 -19.28 -26.54
CA PHE A 311 35.52 -20.53 -26.05
C PHE A 311 36.20 -20.40 -24.68
N ARG A 312 36.20 -21.50 -23.93
CA ARG A 312 36.86 -21.65 -22.62
C ARG A 312 37.22 -23.12 -22.37
N ASP A 313 38.14 -23.39 -21.45
CA ASP A 313 38.53 -24.75 -21.10
C ASP A 313 38.73 -24.92 -19.59
N ALA A 314 37.74 -25.47 -18.90
CA ALA A 314 37.83 -25.71 -17.47
C ALA A 314 38.85 -26.80 -17.09
N GLY A 315 39.23 -27.66 -18.04
CA GLY A 315 40.31 -28.64 -17.85
C GLY A 315 41.70 -28.01 -17.73
N SER A 316 41.85 -26.76 -18.18
CA SER A 316 43.13 -26.02 -18.16
C SER A 316 43.36 -25.21 -16.88
N ILE A 317 42.39 -25.16 -15.97
CA ILE A 317 42.52 -24.41 -14.70
C ILE A 317 43.71 -24.96 -13.90
N GLY A 318 44.56 -24.06 -13.42
CA GLY A 318 45.81 -24.35 -12.72
C GLY A 318 47.01 -24.67 -13.62
N GLN A 319 46.88 -24.56 -14.94
CA GLN A 319 47.95 -24.92 -15.89
C GLN A 319 48.32 -23.74 -16.80
N THR A 320 49.53 -23.77 -17.37
CA THR A 320 49.89 -22.93 -18.52
C THR A 320 49.71 -23.74 -19.79
N VAL A 321 48.82 -23.30 -20.68
CA VAL A 321 48.42 -24.08 -21.85
C VAL A 321 48.61 -23.31 -23.15
N GLN A 322 48.88 -24.04 -24.24
CA GLN A 322 48.85 -23.52 -25.60
C GLN A 322 47.52 -23.89 -26.24
N PHE A 323 46.70 -22.89 -26.54
CA PHE A 323 45.49 -23.07 -27.35
C PHE A 323 45.88 -23.14 -28.83
N THR A 324 45.26 -24.06 -29.56
CA THR A 324 45.43 -24.21 -31.02
C THR A 324 44.06 -24.20 -31.70
N LEU A 325 43.79 -23.13 -32.42
CA LEU A 325 42.55 -22.85 -33.13
C LEU A 325 42.75 -23.10 -34.64
N SER A 326 41.95 -23.98 -35.22
CA SER A 326 42.00 -24.25 -36.67
C SER A 326 41.00 -23.39 -37.46
N ASN A 327 41.21 -23.31 -38.78
CA ASN A 327 40.44 -22.47 -39.73
C ASN A 327 40.55 -20.96 -39.47
N ALA A 328 41.69 -20.51 -38.94
CA ALA A 328 41.99 -19.10 -38.78
C ALA A 328 42.57 -18.47 -40.06
N THR A 329 42.41 -17.16 -40.19
CA THR A 329 42.99 -16.32 -41.23
C THR A 329 44.01 -15.35 -40.61
N ASP A 330 44.71 -14.58 -41.45
CA ASP A 330 45.60 -13.49 -41.01
C ASP A 330 44.83 -12.32 -40.35
N GLN A 331 43.52 -12.21 -40.58
CA GLN A 331 42.62 -11.26 -39.94
C GLN A 331 42.06 -11.76 -38.61
N THR A 332 42.25 -13.04 -38.27
CA THR A 332 41.71 -13.61 -37.03
C THR A 332 42.44 -13.06 -35.82
N GLN A 333 41.68 -12.47 -34.90
CA GLN A 333 42.15 -12.02 -33.59
C GLN A 333 41.54 -12.88 -32.49
N VAL A 334 42.24 -12.95 -31.35
CA VAL A 334 41.73 -13.57 -30.12
C VAL A 334 41.75 -12.55 -29.00
N TRP A 335 40.61 -12.36 -28.33
CA TRP A 335 40.54 -11.55 -27.12
C TRP A 335 40.30 -12.45 -25.91
N ASP A 336 40.95 -12.13 -24.80
CA ASP A 336 40.63 -12.62 -23.46
C ASP A 336 39.53 -11.72 -22.87
N LEU A 337 38.40 -12.33 -22.51
CA LEU A 337 37.17 -11.72 -22.02
C LEU A 337 36.92 -12.04 -20.54
N THR A 338 37.90 -12.58 -19.83
CA THR A 338 37.77 -13.00 -18.43
C THR A 338 37.35 -11.85 -17.52
N ASP A 339 37.85 -10.64 -17.79
CA ASP A 339 37.28 -9.39 -17.29
C ASP A 339 36.42 -8.74 -18.40
N PRO A 340 35.08 -8.74 -18.30
CA PRO A 340 34.21 -8.17 -19.31
C PRO A 340 34.35 -6.65 -19.44
N LEU A 341 34.87 -5.95 -18.44
CA LEU A 341 35.10 -4.50 -18.48
C LEU A 341 36.46 -4.14 -19.07
N GLN A 342 37.40 -5.08 -19.11
CA GLN A 342 38.73 -4.88 -19.67
C GLN A 342 39.15 -6.10 -20.51
N PRO A 343 38.54 -6.31 -21.68
CA PRO A 343 39.05 -7.26 -22.65
C PRO A 343 40.50 -6.96 -23.02
N VAL A 344 41.25 -8.01 -23.38
CA VAL A 344 42.67 -7.90 -23.78
C VAL A 344 42.92 -8.66 -25.08
N ILE A 345 43.59 -8.03 -26.03
CA ILE A 345 44.02 -8.68 -27.28
C ILE A 345 45.18 -9.62 -26.96
N VAL A 346 45.01 -10.89 -27.29
CA VAL A 346 46.02 -11.92 -27.06
C VAL A 346 46.97 -11.98 -28.24
N LYS A 347 48.28 -12.02 -27.96
CA LYS A 347 49.29 -12.26 -29.01
C LYS A 347 49.17 -13.69 -29.55
N THR A 348 48.98 -13.80 -30.85
CA THR A 348 48.79 -15.07 -31.55
C THR A 348 49.86 -15.31 -32.61
N ARG A 349 50.09 -16.59 -32.96
CA ARG A 349 50.96 -17.01 -34.05
C ARG A 349 50.17 -17.87 -35.03
N LEU A 350 50.08 -17.42 -36.29
CA LEU A 350 49.44 -18.15 -37.37
C LEU A 350 50.47 -18.97 -38.16
N SER A 351 50.19 -20.25 -38.37
CA SER A 351 50.95 -21.15 -39.25
C SER A 351 49.99 -21.92 -40.15
N GLY A 352 49.93 -21.57 -41.43
CA GLY A 352 48.87 -22.06 -42.32
C GLY A 352 47.51 -21.53 -41.87
N SER A 353 46.57 -22.42 -41.58
CA SER A 353 45.25 -22.09 -41.00
C SER A 353 45.15 -22.35 -39.50
N SER A 354 46.28 -22.63 -38.84
CA SER A 354 46.36 -22.93 -37.41
C SER A 354 46.89 -21.72 -36.64
N LEU A 355 46.02 -21.12 -35.82
CA LEU A 355 46.35 -20.01 -34.93
C LEU A 355 46.62 -20.54 -33.53
N SER A 356 47.71 -20.12 -32.91
CA SER A 356 48.06 -20.55 -31.55
C SER A 356 48.49 -19.41 -30.63
N PHE A 357 48.22 -19.57 -29.35
CA PHE A 357 48.66 -18.66 -28.28
C PHE A 357 48.82 -19.43 -26.97
N SER A 358 49.62 -18.89 -26.05
CA SER A 358 49.85 -19.49 -24.72
C SER A 358 49.34 -18.59 -23.61
N ARG A 359 48.68 -19.17 -22.61
CA ARG A 359 48.16 -18.45 -21.42
C ARG A 359 48.35 -19.27 -20.14
N SER A 360 48.56 -18.56 -19.04
CA SER A 360 48.57 -19.13 -17.68
C SER A 360 47.16 -19.02 -17.10
N ASN A 361 46.48 -20.15 -16.92
CA ASN A 361 45.08 -20.18 -16.52
C ASN A 361 44.97 -20.48 -15.03
N THR A 362 45.20 -19.50 -14.17
CA THR A 362 45.00 -19.66 -12.71
C THR A 362 43.53 -19.74 -12.33
N SER A 363 42.65 -19.27 -13.21
CA SER A 363 41.19 -19.37 -13.12
C SER A 363 40.61 -19.82 -14.47
N LEU A 364 39.28 -19.91 -14.59
CA LEU A 364 38.65 -20.15 -15.89
C LEU A 364 38.71 -18.87 -16.71
N HIS A 365 39.40 -18.92 -17.85
CA HIS A 365 39.43 -17.81 -18.80
C HIS A 365 38.33 -17.97 -19.85
N GLU A 366 37.71 -16.85 -20.20
CA GLU A 366 36.76 -16.73 -21.31
C GLU A 366 37.48 -16.09 -22.50
N TYR A 367 37.37 -16.64 -23.70
CA TYR A 367 37.99 -16.10 -24.91
C TYR A 367 36.99 -15.94 -26.04
N VAL A 368 37.31 -15.07 -26.99
CA VAL A 368 36.60 -14.94 -28.26
C VAL A 368 37.58 -14.88 -29.44
N ALA A 369 37.23 -15.55 -30.55
CA ALA A 369 37.96 -15.46 -31.81
C ALA A 369 37.06 -15.00 -32.95
N PHE A 370 37.54 -14.07 -33.79
CA PHE A 370 36.80 -13.52 -34.94
C PHE A 370 37.77 -12.87 -35.95
N SER A 371 37.32 -12.73 -37.20
CA SER A 371 38.08 -12.22 -38.35
C SER A 371 37.42 -10.96 -38.94
N ASN A 372 37.06 -10.02 -38.06
CA ASN A 372 36.31 -8.78 -38.39
C ASN A 372 34.91 -8.99 -39.00
N GLN A 373 34.24 -10.10 -38.66
CA GLN A 373 32.85 -10.37 -39.04
C GLN A 373 31.99 -10.76 -37.83
N GLY A 374 30.67 -10.83 -38.04
CA GLY A 374 29.73 -11.30 -37.01
C GLY A 374 29.42 -10.28 -35.91
N PHE A 375 29.78 -9.01 -36.09
CA PHE A 375 29.52 -7.97 -35.10
C PHE A 375 28.03 -7.69 -34.90
N GLY A 376 27.61 -7.60 -33.64
CA GLY A 376 26.32 -7.07 -33.24
C GLY A 376 26.24 -5.55 -33.45
N GLN A 377 25.02 -5.02 -33.44
CA GLN A 377 24.74 -3.59 -33.51
C GLN A 377 23.89 -3.21 -32.30
N PRO A 378 24.34 -2.27 -31.44
CA PRO A 378 23.55 -1.86 -30.30
C PRO A 378 22.35 -1.00 -30.74
N ALA A 379 21.21 -1.21 -30.10
CA ALA A 379 20.03 -0.39 -30.27
C ALA A 379 20.22 0.95 -29.53
N PHE A 380 19.90 2.07 -30.17
CA PHE A 380 19.87 3.38 -29.53
C PHE A 380 18.52 3.55 -28.83
N ILE A 381 18.55 3.80 -27.52
CA ILE A 381 17.35 3.98 -26.69
C ILE A 381 16.97 5.47 -26.62
N GLY A 382 17.97 6.34 -26.41
CA GLY A 382 17.75 7.78 -26.29
C GLY A 382 18.91 8.49 -25.60
N MET A 383 18.82 9.82 -25.51
CA MET A 383 19.72 10.61 -24.68
C MET A 383 19.35 10.50 -23.20
N VAL A 384 20.33 10.61 -22.33
CA VAL A 384 20.15 10.58 -20.87
C VAL A 384 20.54 11.96 -20.32
N PRO A 385 19.63 12.66 -19.63
CA PRO A 385 19.96 13.89 -18.91
C PRO A 385 21.05 13.64 -17.86
N ASN A 386 21.81 14.69 -17.53
CA ASN A 386 22.76 14.59 -16.43
C ASN A 386 22.02 14.37 -15.10
N GLN A 387 22.55 13.48 -14.28
CA GLN A 387 21.99 13.07 -13.00
C GLN A 387 23.12 12.69 -12.03
N ASP A 388 22.91 12.96 -10.75
CA ASP A 388 23.89 12.70 -9.70
C ASP A 388 23.19 12.33 -8.40
N LEU A 389 22.78 11.07 -8.28
CA LEU A 389 22.20 10.56 -7.04
C LEU A 389 23.27 10.38 -5.95
N HIS A 390 24.54 10.21 -6.35
CA HIS A 390 25.67 10.13 -5.43
C HIS A 390 25.89 11.41 -4.62
N ASP A 391 25.48 12.59 -5.08
CA ASP A 391 25.61 13.83 -4.30
C ASP A 391 24.53 13.98 -3.19
N ILE A 392 23.54 13.09 -3.14
CA ILE A 392 22.48 13.14 -2.13
C ILE A 392 23.05 12.80 -0.74
N SER A 393 22.84 13.71 0.22
CA SER A 393 23.23 13.55 1.63
C SER A 393 22.25 14.27 2.57
N GLY A 394 22.22 13.88 3.85
CA GLY A 394 21.40 14.53 4.90
C GLY A 394 19.89 14.40 4.73
N VAL A 395 19.43 13.42 3.94
CA VAL A 395 18.01 13.20 3.66
C VAL A 395 17.37 12.36 4.77
N ASN A 396 16.20 12.79 5.26
CA ASN A 396 15.41 12.04 6.25
C ASN A 396 14.42 11.06 5.60
N MET A 397 13.85 11.44 4.45
CA MET A 397 12.88 10.63 3.72
C MET A 397 13.20 10.57 2.23
N LEU A 398 13.21 9.36 1.69
CA LEU A 398 13.24 9.13 0.25
C LEU A 398 11.83 8.79 -0.25
N ILE A 399 11.41 9.46 -1.33
CA ILE A 399 10.24 9.06 -2.11
C ILE A 399 10.73 8.52 -3.45
N VAL A 400 10.60 7.22 -3.66
CA VAL A 400 10.96 6.56 -4.92
C VAL A 400 9.70 6.39 -5.75
N THR A 401 9.70 6.92 -6.97
CA THR A 401 8.49 6.98 -7.81
C THR A 401 8.79 6.87 -9.30
N THR A 402 7.78 7.08 -10.15
CA THR A 402 7.91 7.14 -11.60
C THR A 402 7.70 8.57 -12.11
N PRO A 403 8.15 8.90 -13.34
CA PRO A 403 7.85 10.19 -13.94
C PRO A 403 6.35 10.53 -13.98
N ALA A 404 5.48 9.53 -14.13
CA ALA A 404 4.03 9.71 -14.19
C ALA A 404 3.40 10.18 -12.88
N LEU A 405 4.04 9.92 -11.74
CA LEU A 405 3.53 10.24 -10.39
C LEU A 405 4.33 11.35 -9.71
N MET A 406 5.33 11.91 -10.39
CA MET A 406 6.26 12.92 -9.86
C MET A 406 5.56 14.16 -9.29
N GLY A 407 4.44 14.58 -9.88
CA GLY A 407 3.65 15.74 -9.41
C GLY A 407 3.15 15.56 -7.97
N ALA A 408 2.37 14.49 -7.74
CA ALA A 408 1.87 14.12 -6.43
C ALA A 408 3.01 13.84 -5.43
N ALA A 409 4.04 13.11 -5.84
CA ALA A 409 5.20 12.82 -5.00
C ALA A 409 5.94 14.09 -4.53
N SER A 410 6.12 15.07 -5.43
CA SER A 410 6.75 16.35 -5.09
C SER A 410 5.86 17.19 -4.17
N ARG A 411 4.54 17.11 -4.33
CA ARG A 411 3.57 17.79 -3.46
C ARG A 411 3.62 17.22 -2.04
N LEU A 412 3.65 15.90 -1.88
CA LEU A 412 3.79 15.24 -0.58
C LEU A 412 5.13 15.56 0.07
N ALA A 413 6.23 15.53 -0.68
CA ALA A 413 7.55 15.91 -0.19
C ALA A 413 7.58 17.34 0.36
N ALA A 414 7.00 18.29 -0.38
CA ALA A 414 6.92 19.69 0.06
C ALA A 414 6.08 19.84 1.34
N TRP A 415 5.01 19.06 1.47
CA TRP A 415 4.18 19.04 2.67
C TRP A 415 4.97 18.53 3.88
N HIS A 416 5.66 17.39 3.81
CA HIS A 416 6.49 16.89 4.91
C HIS A 416 7.62 17.85 5.31
N THR A 417 8.25 18.51 4.33
CA THR A 417 9.25 19.53 4.65
C THR A 417 8.65 20.71 5.43
N ALA A 418 7.43 21.12 5.10
CA ALA A 418 6.75 22.22 5.78
C ALA A 418 6.11 21.82 7.12
N HIS A 419 5.55 20.62 7.20
CA HIS A 419 4.79 20.11 8.34
C HIS A 419 5.68 19.45 9.38
N ASP A 420 6.52 18.50 8.95
CA ASP A 420 7.34 17.65 9.83
C ASP A 420 8.78 18.15 9.96
N GLY A 421 9.19 19.10 9.11
CA GLY A 421 10.58 19.57 9.06
C GLY A 421 11.55 18.56 8.47
N LEU A 422 11.06 17.54 7.75
CA LEU A 422 11.88 16.51 7.13
C LEU A 422 12.59 17.04 5.88
N THR A 423 13.87 16.68 5.73
CA THR A 423 14.56 16.81 4.44
C THR A 423 14.13 15.65 3.55
N VAL A 424 13.29 15.94 2.55
CA VAL A 424 12.72 14.92 1.66
C VAL A 424 13.33 14.99 0.27
N LYS A 425 13.67 13.84 -0.31
CA LYS A 425 14.15 13.74 -1.69
C LYS A 425 13.29 12.80 -2.51
N VAL A 426 12.75 13.32 -3.60
CA VAL A 426 12.01 12.54 -4.60
C VAL A 426 12.97 12.13 -5.73
N VAL A 427 12.95 10.85 -6.10
CA VAL A 427 13.78 10.28 -7.17
C VAL A 427 12.97 9.32 -8.03
N THR A 428 13.30 9.21 -9.32
CA THR A 428 12.65 8.21 -10.17
C THR A 428 13.38 6.89 -10.15
N VAL A 429 12.65 5.78 -10.31
CA VAL A 429 13.25 4.44 -10.49
C VAL A 429 14.22 4.41 -11.68
N ASN A 430 13.97 5.16 -12.75
CA ASN A 430 14.84 5.21 -13.92
C ASN A 430 16.20 5.84 -13.62
N ASP A 431 16.23 6.91 -12.82
CA ASP A 431 17.48 7.57 -12.44
C ASP A 431 18.33 6.63 -11.58
N ILE A 432 17.68 5.93 -10.63
CA ILE A 432 18.31 4.89 -9.79
C ILE A 432 18.87 3.77 -10.66
N TYR A 433 18.08 3.22 -11.59
CA TYR A 433 18.54 2.14 -12.47
C TYR A 433 19.75 2.55 -13.29
N ASN A 434 19.76 3.77 -13.82
CA ASN A 434 20.87 4.29 -14.61
C ASN A 434 22.20 4.31 -13.83
N GLU A 435 22.21 4.75 -12.56
CA GLU A 435 23.44 4.85 -11.75
C GLU A 435 23.82 3.53 -11.06
N PHE A 436 22.85 2.78 -10.54
CA PHE A 436 23.11 1.62 -9.67
C PHE A 436 22.99 0.27 -10.39
N ALA A 437 22.34 0.20 -11.56
CA ALA A 437 22.16 -1.05 -12.32
C ALA A 437 22.53 -0.92 -13.80
N SER A 438 23.30 0.11 -14.17
CA SER A 438 23.65 0.41 -15.56
C SER A 438 22.43 0.50 -16.48
N GLY A 439 21.29 0.95 -15.97
CA GLY A 439 20.04 1.15 -16.70
C GLY A 439 19.09 -0.05 -16.71
N SER A 440 19.43 -1.18 -16.09
CA SER A 440 18.55 -2.35 -15.94
C SER A 440 17.52 -2.12 -14.82
N PRO A 441 16.24 -2.50 -14.98
CA PRO A 441 15.18 -2.36 -13.97
C PRO A 441 15.29 -3.36 -12.81
N ASP A 442 16.50 -3.51 -12.24
CA ASP A 442 16.78 -4.44 -11.14
C ASP A 442 16.40 -3.81 -9.79
N PRO A 443 15.48 -4.40 -8.99
CA PRO A 443 15.06 -3.85 -7.71
C PRO A 443 16.22 -3.75 -6.70
N THR A 444 17.30 -4.52 -6.85
CA THR A 444 18.49 -4.38 -6.01
C THR A 444 19.10 -2.98 -6.12
N ALA A 445 18.95 -2.30 -7.25
CA ALA A 445 19.41 -0.92 -7.45
C ALA A 445 18.75 0.05 -6.47
N ILE A 446 17.44 -0.12 -6.21
CA ILE A 446 16.68 0.71 -5.27
C ILE A 446 17.16 0.46 -3.84
N ARG A 447 17.39 -0.80 -3.47
CA ARG A 447 17.98 -1.15 -2.17
C ARG A 447 19.38 -0.53 -2.01
N ASP A 448 20.23 -0.62 -3.04
CA ASP A 448 21.61 -0.11 -3.00
C ASP A 448 21.65 1.41 -2.87
N PHE A 449 20.81 2.10 -3.63
CA PHE A 449 20.62 3.54 -3.50
C PHE A 449 20.13 3.93 -2.09
N THR A 450 19.09 3.23 -1.59
CA THR A 450 18.54 3.47 -0.24
C THR A 450 19.62 3.24 0.83
N LYS A 451 20.40 2.17 0.70
CA LYS A 451 21.52 1.87 1.59
C LYS A 451 22.59 2.96 1.54
N MET A 452 22.94 3.45 0.35
CA MET A 452 23.92 4.54 0.21
C MET A 452 23.45 5.80 0.96
N CYS A 453 22.17 6.17 0.84
CA CYS A 453 21.61 7.29 1.60
C CYS A 453 21.62 7.04 3.10
N TYR A 454 21.30 5.81 3.55
CA TYR A 454 21.40 5.42 4.95
C TYR A 454 22.83 5.53 5.50
N ASP A 455 23.82 5.02 4.76
CA ASP A 455 25.24 5.03 5.16
C ASP A 455 25.79 6.47 5.24
N LYS A 456 25.24 7.41 4.45
CA LYS A 456 25.55 8.85 4.50
C LYS A 456 24.87 9.59 5.66
N GLY A 457 23.97 8.91 6.38
CA GLY A 457 23.33 9.39 7.61
C GLY A 457 21.98 10.08 7.41
N SER A 458 21.19 10.05 8.49
CA SER A 458 19.89 10.71 8.67
C SER A 458 18.65 10.09 8.03
N LEU A 459 18.80 9.08 7.15
CA LEU A 459 17.65 8.41 6.54
C LEU A 459 16.83 7.64 7.59
N GLN A 460 15.55 7.95 7.65
CA GLN A 460 14.58 7.32 8.56
C GLN A 460 13.46 6.62 7.78
N TYR A 461 13.07 7.15 6.62
CA TYR A 461 11.90 6.70 5.88
C TYR A 461 12.18 6.44 4.40
N LEU A 462 11.61 5.36 3.88
CA LEU A 462 11.49 5.10 2.45
C LEU A 462 10.01 4.94 2.09
N LEU A 463 9.51 5.83 1.24
CA LEU A 463 8.20 5.71 0.64
C LEU A 463 8.33 5.22 -0.81
N LEU A 464 7.75 4.05 -1.08
CA LEU A 464 7.61 3.49 -2.42
C LEU A 464 6.30 4.00 -3.02
N PHE A 465 6.38 5.03 -3.87
CA PHE A 465 5.21 5.70 -4.42
C PHE A 465 4.92 5.22 -5.85
N GLY A 466 4.16 4.14 -5.92
CA GLY A 466 3.69 3.49 -7.14
C GLY A 466 3.30 2.04 -6.85
N ASP A 467 2.39 1.50 -7.64
CA ASP A 467 2.01 0.10 -7.53
C ASP A 467 3.10 -0.86 -8.05
N ALA A 468 3.06 -2.13 -7.63
CA ALA A 468 4.10 -3.11 -7.97
C ALA A 468 3.59 -4.21 -8.89
N SER A 469 4.51 -5.05 -9.39
CA SER A 469 4.13 -6.30 -10.04
C SER A 469 5.10 -7.45 -9.75
N TYR A 470 4.55 -8.68 -9.66
CA TYR A 470 5.33 -9.91 -9.71
C TYR A 470 5.96 -10.16 -11.10
N ASP A 471 5.39 -9.57 -12.16
CA ASP A 471 5.93 -9.63 -13.53
C ASP A 471 6.76 -8.39 -13.83
N TYR A 472 8.07 -8.50 -13.61
CA TYR A 472 8.99 -7.38 -13.83
C TYR A 472 9.12 -6.97 -15.30
N LYS A 473 8.82 -7.85 -16.26
CA LYS A 473 9.17 -7.66 -17.68
C LYS A 473 7.98 -7.24 -18.54
N HIS A 474 6.78 -7.76 -18.28
CA HIS A 474 5.66 -7.65 -19.23
C HIS A 474 4.44 -6.90 -18.71
N SER A 475 4.39 -6.55 -17.42
CA SER A 475 3.29 -5.80 -16.83
C SER A 475 3.68 -4.35 -16.51
N THR A 476 2.69 -3.55 -16.10
CA THR A 476 2.97 -2.22 -15.54
C THR A 476 3.51 -2.39 -14.12
N ASN A 477 4.81 -2.16 -13.95
CA ASN A 477 5.48 -2.21 -12.66
C ASN A 477 5.99 -0.80 -12.33
N MET A 478 5.20 -0.01 -11.58
CA MET A 478 5.51 1.40 -11.35
C MET A 478 6.74 1.53 -10.45
N VAL A 479 6.67 0.93 -9.26
CA VAL A 479 7.81 0.82 -8.34
C VAL A 479 7.88 -0.64 -7.87
N PRO A 480 8.93 -1.40 -8.22
CA PRO A 480 8.97 -2.83 -7.95
C PRO A 480 8.96 -3.15 -6.46
N THR A 481 8.46 -4.33 -6.13
CA THR A 481 8.69 -5.03 -4.85
C THR A 481 9.68 -6.15 -5.08
N TRP A 482 10.39 -6.59 -4.03
CA TRP A 482 11.08 -7.88 -4.08
C TRP A 482 10.08 -9.03 -4.02
N GLN A 483 10.44 -10.18 -4.61
CA GLN A 483 9.64 -11.41 -4.66
C GLN A 483 10.44 -12.57 -4.05
N SER A 484 9.81 -13.58 -3.46
CA SER A 484 10.51 -14.76 -2.94
C SER A 484 11.10 -15.65 -4.04
N THR A 485 12.17 -16.40 -3.73
CA THR A 485 12.74 -17.41 -4.65
C THR A 485 11.82 -18.61 -4.86
N ILE A 486 11.00 -18.95 -3.86
CA ILE A 486 9.96 -19.98 -3.97
C ILE A 486 8.77 -19.40 -4.73
N SER A 487 8.26 -20.14 -5.72
CA SER A 487 7.11 -19.72 -6.56
C SER A 487 6.11 -20.86 -6.83
N THR A 488 6.35 -22.04 -6.24
CA THR A 488 5.47 -23.21 -6.37
C THR A 488 4.63 -23.45 -5.12
N ASP A 489 4.90 -22.74 -4.02
CA ASP A 489 4.26 -22.96 -2.72
C ASP A 489 3.43 -21.72 -2.35
N PRO A 490 2.11 -21.85 -2.15
CA PRO A 490 1.22 -20.73 -1.89
C PRO A 490 1.46 -20.02 -0.55
N ILE A 491 2.11 -20.67 0.41
CA ILE A 491 2.47 -20.08 1.71
C ILE A 491 3.82 -19.35 1.64
N ASN A 492 4.76 -19.90 0.84
CA ASN A 492 6.14 -19.43 0.77
C ASN A 492 6.46 -18.57 -0.47
N ALA A 493 5.50 -18.38 -1.38
CA ALA A 493 5.59 -17.45 -2.50
C ALA A 493 4.99 -16.08 -2.12
N TYR A 494 5.80 -15.04 -1.96
CA TYR A 494 5.32 -13.72 -1.51
C TYR A 494 6.18 -12.53 -1.97
N PRO A 495 5.58 -11.33 -2.09
CA PRO A 495 6.30 -10.06 -2.18
C PRO A 495 6.74 -9.55 -0.80
N SER A 496 7.81 -8.75 -0.74
CA SER A 496 8.19 -8.03 0.48
C SER A 496 8.99 -6.75 0.20
N ASP A 497 8.50 -5.61 0.67
CA ASP A 497 9.24 -4.35 0.62
C ASP A 497 10.32 -4.24 1.71
N ASP A 498 10.34 -5.17 2.68
CA ASP A 498 11.39 -5.26 3.71
C ASP A 498 12.79 -5.35 3.10
N PHE A 499 12.89 -5.91 1.89
CA PHE A 499 14.13 -6.00 1.12
C PHE A 499 14.86 -4.67 1.02
N PHE A 500 14.13 -3.56 0.84
CA PHE A 500 14.72 -2.24 0.66
C PHE A 500 15.24 -1.61 1.97
N GLY A 501 14.94 -2.22 3.13
CA GLY A 501 15.45 -1.82 4.45
C GLY A 501 16.46 -2.79 5.05
N PHE A 502 16.79 -3.88 4.36
CA PHE A 502 17.78 -4.87 4.78
C PHE A 502 19.16 -4.56 4.22
N PHE A 503 20.02 -3.99 5.07
CA PHE A 503 21.37 -3.52 4.66
C PHE A 503 22.52 -4.43 5.10
N ASP A 504 22.26 -5.44 5.95
CA ASP A 504 23.31 -6.28 6.54
C ASP A 504 23.44 -7.65 5.85
N ASN A 505 22.33 -8.38 5.73
CA ASN A 505 22.33 -9.79 5.32
C ASN A 505 21.54 -10.04 4.02
N ASP A 506 21.62 -11.27 3.51
CA ASP A 506 20.82 -11.76 2.39
C ASP A 506 19.37 -12.02 2.84
N ILE A 507 18.40 -11.43 2.15
CA ILE A 507 16.98 -11.70 2.43
C ILE A 507 16.62 -13.18 2.24
N ASN A 508 17.34 -13.90 1.37
CA ASN A 508 17.10 -15.31 1.10
C ASN A 508 17.61 -16.23 2.23
N ASP A 509 18.38 -15.72 3.19
CA ASP A 509 18.85 -16.46 4.35
C ASP A 509 17.92 -16.27 5.55
N ASN A 510 16.94 -17.15 5.70
CA ASN A 510 16.04 -17.18 6.86
C ASN A 510 16.73 -17.66 8.15
N GLY A 511 17.97 -18.15 8.09
CA GLY A 511 18.75 -18.54 9.26
C GLY A 511 19.44 -17.37 9.96
N SER A 512 19.54 -16.22 9.28
CA SER A 512 20.12 -14.99 9.81
C SER A 512 19.03 -14.01 10.26
N GLN A 513 19.22 -13.38 11.41
CA GLN A 513 18.37 -12.25 11.81
C GLN A 513 18.67 -11.06 10.90
N ASN A 514 17.75 -10.75 9.98
CA ASN A 514 17.81 -9.56 9.13
C ASN A 514 16.81 -8.54 9.68
N LEU A 515 17.33 -7.40 10.15
CA LEU A 515 16.52 -6.37 10.80
C LEU A 515 16.41 -5.14 9.90
N LEU A 516 15.22 -4.57 9.84
CA LEU A 516 14.95 -3.31 9.14
C LEU A 516 15.68 -2.16 9.84
N LYS A 517 16.27 -1.28 9.03
CA LYS A 517 17.03 -0.11 9.50
C LYS A 517 16.29 1.21 9.37
N ILE A 518 15.21 1.23 8.60
CA ILE A 518 14.37 2.40 8.30
C ILE A 518 12.89 1.98 8.26
N GLY A 519 11.99 2.94 8.46
CA GLY A 519 10.55 2.76 8.23
C GLY A 519 10.24 2.73 6.74
N ILE A 520 9.42 1.77 6.30
CA ILE A 520 9.05 1.60 4.89
C ILE A 520 7.54 1.58 4.76
N GLY A 521 7.01 2.33 3.79
CA GLY A 521 5.61 2.31 3.41
C GLY A 521 5.45 2.39 1.89
N ARG A 522 4.30 1.95 1.39
CA ARG A 522 3.96 1.98 -0.04
C ARG A 522 2.64 2.72 -0.28
N LEU A 523 2.63 3.60 -1.29
CA LEU A 523 1.41 4.18 -1.86
C LEU A 523 1.18 3.54 -3.25
N PRO A 524 0.30 2.54 -3.37
CA PRO A 524 0.14 1.72 -4.59
C PRO A 524 -0.68 2.45 -5.67
N ALA A 525 -0.18 3.58 -6.17
CA ALA A 525 -0.82 4.32 -7.25
C ALA A 525 -0.43 3.75 -8.63
N GLN A 526 -1.41 3.47 -9.48
CA GLN A 526 -1.19 3.00 -10.86
C GLN A 526 -1.16 4.14 -11.88
N LYS A 527 -1.75 5.28 -11.54
CA LYS A 527 -1.85 6.49 -12.39
C LYS A 527 -1.85 7.76 -11.55
N ALA A 528 -1.68 8.91 -12.21
CA ALA A 528 -1.61 10.21 -11.55
C ALA A 528 -2.84 10.51 -10.67
N SER A 529 -4.06 10.18 -11.12
CA SER A 529 -5.27 10.42 -10.32
C SER A 529 -5.30 9.65 -9.00
N ASP A 530 -4.77 8.43 -8.99
CA ASP A 530 -4.69 7.61 -7.77
C ASP A 530 -3.72 8.26 -6.78
N ALA A 531 -2.58 8.74 -7.30
CA ALA A 531 -1.59 9.44 -6.50
C ALA A 531 -2.12 10.75 -5.92
N GLU A 532 -2.94 11.51 -6.66
CA GLU A 532 -3.58 12.71 -6.11
C GLU A 532 -4.55 12.37 -4.97
N ILE A 533 -5.39 11.33 -5.12
CA ILE A 533 -6.30 10.88 -4.05
C ILE A 533 -5.54 10.55 -2.77
N LEU A 534 -4.46 9.76 -2.88
CA LEU A 534 -3.66 9.36 -1.72
C LEU A 534 -3.02 10.56 -1.02
N VAL A 535 -2.44 11.49 -1.79
CA VAL A 535 -1.79 12.69 -1.24
C VAL A 535 -2.81 13.66 -0.64
N ASP A 536 -3.97 13.83 -1.28
CA ASP A 536 -5.05 14.68 -0.76
C ASP A 536 -5.53 14.16 0.59
N LYS A 537 -5.70 12.84 0.74
CA LYS A 537 -6.08 12.23 2.01
C LYS A 537 -5.04 12.45 3.10
N ILE A 538 -3.76 12.25 2.80
CA ILE A 538 -2.66 12.47 3.75
C ILE A 538 -2.63 13.93 4.24
N ILE A 539 -2.68 14.89 3.32
CA ILE A 539 -2.64 16.31 3.66
C ILE A 539 -3.90 16.73 4.42
N HIS A 540 -5.08 16.28 3.97
CA HIS A 540 -6.35 16.63 4.60
C HIS A 540 -6.53 15.99 5.98
N TYR A 541 -5.87 14.87 6.26
CA TYR A 541 -5.97 14.19 7.56
C TYR A 541 -5.65 15.09 8.76
N TYR A 542 -4.80 16.09 8.58
CA TYR A 542 -4.42 17.08 9.61
C TYR A 542 -5.21 18.40 9.55
N ASP A 543 -6.27 18.49 8.76
CA ASP A 543 -7.15 19.66 8.79
C ASP A 543 -7.83 19.78 10.16
N ASN A 544 -7.82 20.98 10.74
CA ASN A 544 -8.43 21.24 12.05
C ASN A 544 -9.96 21.03 12.03
N THR A 545 -10.60 21.03 10.85
CA THR A 545 -12.02 20.68 10.71
C THR A 545 -12.31 19.21 11.02
N ASN A 546 -11.27 18.37 11.03
CA ASN A 546 -11.40 16.93 11.19
C ASN A 546 -11.33 16.49 12.66
N PHE A 547 -11.11 17.41 13.59
CA PHE A 547 -11.10 17.11 15.03
C PHE A 547 -12.41 16.50 15.52
N GLY A 548 -12.32 15.40 16.26
CA GLY A 548 -13.46 14.80 16.92
C GLY A 548 -13.12 13.60 17.79
N ARG A 549 -14.12 13.14 18.55
CA ARG A 549 -14.01 11.99 19.47
C ARG A 549 -13.41 10.75 18.82
N TRP A 550 -13.63 10.55 17.50
CA TRP A 550 -13.08 9.45 16.69
C TRP A 550 -11.57 9.24 16.88
N GLN A 551 -10.82 10.31 17.17
CA GLN A 551 -9.38 10.26 17.43
C GLN A 551 -8.99 9.47 18.69
N GLN A 552 -9.95 9.07 19.53
CA GLN A 552 -9.73 8.18 20.66
C GLN A 552 -10.36 6.79 20.45
N HIS A 553 -11.13 6.56 19.39
CA HIS A 553 -11.80 5.27 19.18
C HIS A 553 -10.86 4.26 18.51
N ILE A 554 -10.86 3.02 19.02
CA ILE A 554 -10.16 1.87 18.46
C ILE A 554 -11.16 0.73 18.35
N THR A 555 -11.37 0.21 17.16
CA THR A 555 -12.36 -0.84 16.90
C THR A 555 -11.68 -2.16 16.59
N PHE A 556 -12.10 -3.22 17.29
CA PHE A 556 -11.68 -4.60 17.02
C PHE A 556 -12.83 -5.40 16.42
N VAL A 557 -12.56 -6.04 15.29
CA VAL A 557 -13.51 -6.89 14.57
C VAL A 557 -12.97 -8.31 14.51
N ALA A 558 -13.79 -9.28 14.90
CA ALA A 558 -13.37 -10.69 14.97
C ALA A 558 -14.34 -11.57 14.22
N ASP A 559 -13.78 -12.42 13.37
CA ASP A 559 -14.48 -13.47 12.64
C ASP A 559 -15.12 -14.50 13.57
N ASP A 560 -16.14 -15.22 13.10
CA ASP A 560 -16.74 -16.36 13.80
C ASP A 560 -15.99 -17.68 13.51
N GLY A 561 -16.47 -18.79 14.07
CA GLY A 561 -15.88 -20.12 13.84
C GLY A 561 -14.60 -20.46 14.63
N ASP A 562 -13.84 -21.43 14.10
CA ASP A 562 -12.50 -21.88 14.54
C ASP A 562 -12.27 -22.07 16.04
N ASN A 563 -13.29 -22.60 16.74
CA ASN A 563 -13.27 -22.75 18.20
C ASN A 563 -12.98 -21.42 18.93
N ASN A 564 -13.49 -20.30 18.41
CA ASN A 564 -13.31 -18.91 18.90
C ASN A 564 -11.88 -18.34 18.78
N LEU A 565 -11.00 -18.95 17.97
CA LEU A 565 -9.62 -18.50 17.79
C LEU A 565 -9.51 -16.99 17.49
N HIS A 566 -10.28 -16.50 16.52
CA HIS A 566 -10.21 -15.10 16.09
C HIS A 566 -10.75 -14.12 17.14
N LEU A 567 -11.76 -14.54 17.91
CA LEU A 567 -12.25 -13.78 19.06
C LEU A 567 -11.19 -13.69 20.16
N GLU A 568 -10.53 -14.80 20.49
CA GLU A 568 -9.46 -14.82 21.51
C GLU A 568 -8.28 -13.93 21.11
N ASP A 569 -7.93 -13.92 19.82
CA ASP A 569 -6.90 -13.04 19.27
C ASP A 569 -7.33 -11.57 19.34
N ALA A 570 -8.57 -11.23 18.98
CA ALA A 570 -9.10 -9.87 19.08
C ALA A 570 -9.18 -9.39 20.54
N GLU A 571 -9.59 -10.24 21.49
CA GLU A 571 -9.55 -9.93 22.93
C GLU A 571 -8.11 -9.62 23.38
N TYR A 572 -7.14 -10.43 22.95
CA TYR A 572 -5.73 -10.20 23.24
C TYR A 572 -5.23 -8.85 22.70
N MET A 573 -5.56 -8.51 21.45
CA MET A 573 -5.21 -7.22 20.85
C MET A 573 -5.87 -6.04 21.58
N SER A 574 -7.16 -6.18 21.93
CA SER A 574 -7.90 -5.13 22.64
C SER A 574 -7.34 -4.84 24.03
N ASN A 575 -6.79 -5.86 24.70
CA ASN A 575 -6.13 -5.71 25.99
C ASN A 575 -4.77 -5.00 25.85
N ILE A 576 -3.99 -5.32 24.81
CA ILE A 576 -2.74 -4.60 24.52
C ILE A 576 -3.03 -3.11 24.28
N ALA A 577 -4.03 -2.80 23.45
CA ALA A 577 -4.36 -1.41 23.15
C ALA A 577 -4.73 -0.61 24.40
N GLN A 578 -5.58 -1.16 25.28
CA GLN A 578 -5.94 -0.53 26.55
C GLN A 578 -4.76 -0.36 27.50
N GLN A 579 -3.80 -1.28 27.49
CA GLN A 579 -2.62 -1.22 28.35
C GLN A 579 -1.59 -0.19 27.87
N GLN A 580 -1.32 -0.14 26.57
CA GLN A 580 -0.31 0.75 26.00
C GLN A 580 -0.81 2.18 25.85
N TRP A 581 -2.09 2.35 25.51
CA TRP A 581 -2.69 3.67 25.38
C TRP A 581 -4.05 3.75 26.10
N PRO A 582 -4.03 3.96 27.44
CA PRO A 582 -5.24 4.04 28.25
C PRO A 582 -6.20 5.19 27.88
N ALA A 583 -5.72 6.20 27.15
CA ALA A 583 -6.54 7.29 26.64
C ALA A 583 -7.40 6.88 25.42
N GLY A 584 -7.13 5.71 24.83
CA GLY A 584 -7.93 5.10 23.77
C GLY A 584 -9.17 4.37 24.31
N ARG A 585 -10.23 4.35 23.49
CA ARG A 585 -11.53 3.74 23.77
C ARG A 585 -11.76 2.56 22.85
N VAL A 586 -11.87 1.38 23.45
CA VAL A 586 -12.09 0.13 22.72
C VAL A 586 -13.56 -0.08 22.39
N ASN A 587 -13.85 -0.27 21.10
CA ASN A 587 -15.08 -0.84 20.57
C ASN A 587 -14.81 -2.25 20.02
N LYS A 588 -15.80 -3.14 20.10
CA LYS A 588 -15.70 -4.55 19.70
C LYS A 588 -16.90 -4.92 18.82
N ILE A 589 -16.65 -5.50 17.65
CA ILE A 589 -17.66 -6.03 16.73
C ILE A 589 -17.29 -7.47 16.42
N TYR A 590 -17.77 -8.40 17.23
CA TYR A 590 -17.49 -9.83 17.05
C TYR A 590 -18.65 -10.47 16.31
N LEU A 591 -18.39 -11.09 15.17
CA LEU A 591 -19.43 -11.60 14.26
C LEU A 591 -20.40 -12.52 15.00
N ASP A 592 -19.87 -13.47 15.78
CA ASP A 592 -20.67 -14.45 16.52
C ASP A 592 -21.53 -13.82 17.65
N ALA A 593 -21.37 -12.53 17.98
CA ALA A 593 -22.28 -11.82 18.89
C ALA A 593 -23.58 -11.35 18.22
N TYR A 594 -23.65 -11.38 16.88
CA TYR A 594 -24.80 -10.95 16.09
C TYR A 594 -25.61 -12.15 15.55
N PRO A 595 -26.89 -11.96 15.18
CA PRO A 595 -27.66 -13.01 14.51
C PRO A 595 -27.07 -13.36 13.13
N LYS A 596 -26.76 -14.64 12.91
CA LYS A 596 -26.46 -15.19 11.59
C LYS A 596 -27.76 -15.42 10.82
N ILE A 597 -27.81 -14.95 9.56
CA ILE A 597 -28.96 -15.14 8.67
C ILE A 597 -28.49 -15.95 7.46
N SER A 598 -29.21 -17.00 7.10
CA SER A 598 -28.91 -17.83 5.94
C SER A 598 -29.93 -17.62 4.83
N ASP A 599 -29.45 -17.35 3.61
CA ASP A 599 -30.28 -17.27 2.40
C ASP A 599 -29.68 -18.11 1.26
N ALA A 600 -30.22 -17.97 0.04
CA ALA A 600 -29.76 -18.71 -1.13
C ALA A 600 -28.31 -18.35 -1.56
N GLY A 601 -27.76 -17.23 -1.11
CA GLY A 601 -26.40 -16.74 -1.36
C GLY A 601 -25.39 -17.09 -0.25
N GLY A 602 -25.81 -17.84 0.77
CA GLY A 602 -24.98 -18.29 1.89
C GLY A 602 -25.37 -17.66 3.22
N SER A 603 -24.54 -17.85 4.25
CA SER A 603 -24.74 -17.21 5.55
C SER A 603 -24.18 -15.79 5.56
N ARG A 604 -24.84 -14.87 6.26
CA ARG A 604 -24.50 -13.45 6.36
C ARG A 604 -24.73 -12.94 7.78
N TYR A 605 -24.08 -11.82 8.11
CA TYR A 605 -24.34 -11.03 9.31
C TYR A 605 -24.73 -9.58 8.96
N PRO A 606 -25.96 -9.31 8.46
CA PRO A 606 -26.34 -7.96 8.05
C PRO A 606 -26.21 -6.90 9.15
N ALA A 607 -26.43 -7.28 10.41
CA ALA A 607 -26.22 -6.41 11.56
C ALA A 607 -24.74 -6.06 11.80
N VAL A 608 -23.81 -6.94 11.42
CA VAL A 608 -22.36 -6.66 11.44
C VAL A 608 -21.99 -5.70 10.31
N ASN A 609 -22.50 -5.91 9.09
CA ASN A 609 -22.27 -4.96 7.99
C ASN A 609 -22.73 -3.54 8.39
N THR A 610 -23.90 -3.44 9.01
CA THR A 610 -24.45 -2.18 9.53
C THR A 610 -23.55 -1.59 10.63
N ALA A 611 -23.17 -2.39 11.63
CA ALA A 611 -22.30 -1.93 12.71
C ALA A 611 -20.92 -1.45 12.21
N ILE A 612 -20.35 -2.10 11.20
CA ILE A 612 -19.09 -1.67 10.57
C ILE A 612 -19.30 -0.35 9.83
N ALA A 613 -20.35 -0.22 9.01
CA ALA A 613 -20.63 1.01 8.26
C ALA A 613 -20.86 2.21 9.21
N GLU A 614 -21.61 2.00 10.29
CA GLU A 614 -21.82 3.01 11.34
C GLU A 614 -20.52 3.39 12.05
N ASP A 615 -19.67 2.43 12.41
CA ASP A 615 -18.39 2.68 13.07
C ASP A 615 -17.43 3.49 12.17
N ILE A 616 -17.34 3.12 10.89
CA ILE A 616 -16.54 3.86 9.90
C ILE A 616 -17.08 5.28 9.70
N TYR A 617 -18.41 5.46 9.59
CA TYR A 617 -19.03 6.77 9.43
C TYR A 617 -18.84 7.67 10.66
N ASN A 618 -19.04 7.11 11.86
CA ASN A 618 -18.82 7.83 13.12
C ASN A 618 -17.34 8.18 13.32
N GLY A 619 -16.46 7.33 12.79
CA GLY A 619 -15.02 7.48 12.77
C GLY A 619 -14.36 6.66 13.88
N THR A 620 -13.26 6.03 13.54
CA THR A 620 -12.36 5.32 14.45
C THR A 620 -10.92 5.67 14.06
N LEU A 621 -9.99 5.73 15.01
CA LEU A 621 -8.58 6.01 14.73
C LEU A 621 -7.89 4.76 14.16
N ILE A 622 -8.24 3.60 14.72
CA ILE A 622 -7.69 2.30 14.34
C ILE A 622 -8.84 1.31 14.20
N TRP A 623 -8.91 0.64 13.05
CA TRP A 623 -9.83 -0.46 12.79
C TRP A 623 -9.04 -1.75 12.59
N ASN A 624 -9.16 -2.71 13.51
CA ASN A 624 -8.35 -3.91 13.56
C ASN A 624 -9.22 -5.17 13.35
N TYR A 625 -8.97 -5.90 12.27
CA TYR A 625 -9.67 -7.14 11.94
C TYR A 625 -8.76 -8.36 12.09
N THR A 626 -9.28 -9.41 12.73
CA THR A 626 -8.65 -10.72 12.82
C THR A 626 -9.62 -11.79 12.33
N GLY A 627 -9.23 -12.56 11.31
CA GLY A 627 -10.16 -13.49 10.66
C GLY A 627 -9.75 -13.98 9.27
N HIS A 628 -10.69 -14.65 8.60
CA HIS A 628 -10.55 -15.07 7.21
C HIS A 628 -10.76 -13.91 6.23
N GLY A 629 -10.23 -14.06 5.04
CA GLY A 629 -10.25 -12.99 4.05
C GLY A 629 -9.57 -13.38 2.76
N SER A 630 -9.72 -12.50 1.79
CA SER A 630 -9.13 -12.58 0.46
C SER A 630 -8.97 -11.17 -0.10
N TYR A 631 -8.40 -11.07 -1.30
CA TYR A 631 -8.23 -9.79 -2.00
C TYR A 631 -9.55 -9.07 -2.32
N SER A 632 -10.72 -9.70 -2.14
CA SER A 632 -12.03 -9.14 -2.51
C SER A 632 -13.02 -8.99 -1.35
N ARG A 633 -12.74 -9.60 -0.18
CA ARG A 633 -13.65 -9.60 0.96
C ARG A 633 -13.01 -10.02 2.28
N LEU A 634 -13.65 -9.66 3.39
CA LEU A 634 -13.41 -10.19 4.74
C LEU A 634 -14.53 -11.14 5.18
N ALA A 635 -14.16 -12.21 5.90
CA ALA A 635 -15.00 -13.33 6.32
C ALA A 635 -15.65 -14.14 5.16
N GLU A 636 -16.09 -15.36 5.45
CA GLU A 636 -16.91 -16.15 4.49
C GLU A 636 -18.29 -15.49 4.29
N GLU A 637 -18.79 -14.85 5.35
CA GLU A 637 -20.06 -14.14 5.47
C GLU A 637 -20.05 -12.75 4.85
N VAL A 638 -18.95 -12.34 4.20
CA VAL A 638 -18.85 -11.10 3.43
C VAL A 638 -19.19 -9.87 4.27
N VAL A 639 -18.44 -9.65 5.36
CA VAL A 639 -18.69 -8.51 6.26
C VAL A 639 -18.13 -7.18 5.75
N VAL A 640 -17.14 -7.25 4.84
CA VAL A 640 -16.65 -6.12 4.05
C VAL A 640 -16.30 -6.64 2.66
N ASP A 641 -16.77 -5.95 1.63
CA ASP A 641 -16.49 -6.16 0.21
C ASP A 641 -16.53 -4.83 -0.57
N GLU A 642 -16.42 -4.88 -1.88
CA GLU A 642 -16.46 -3.67 -2.73
C GLU A 642 -17.76 -2.86 -2.53
N SER A 643 -18.91 -3.52 -2.42
CA SER A 643 -20.21 -2.84 -2.21
C SER A 643 -20.30 -2.11 -0.88
N SER A 644 -19.55 -2.57 0.12
CA SER A 644 -19.47 -1.92 1.43
C SER A 644 -18.90 -0.50 1.30
N LEU A 645 -17.93 -0.29 0.40
CA LEU A 645 -17.24 0.99 0.22
C LEU A 645 -18.15 2.08 -0.35
N ASP A 646 -19.20 1.73 -1.10
CA ASP A 646 -20.18 2.69 -1.64
C ASP A 646 -20.86 3.50 -0.53
N THR A 647 -21.03 2.88 0.65
CA THR A 647 -21.68 3.47 1.81
C THR A 647 -20.73 4.25 2.72
N TRP A 648 -19.42 4.08 2.55
CA TRP A 648 -18.44 4.76 3.40
C TRP A 648 -18.35 6.23 3.00
N LYS A 649 -18.61 7.10 3.98
CA LYS A 649 -18.61 8.57 3.85
C LYS A 649 -17.84 9.21 5.00
N ASN A 650 -16.62 8.73 5.21
CA ASN A 650 -15.74 9.08 6.31
C ASN A 650 -14.51 9.89 5.87
N GLY A 651 -14.61 10.68 4.79
CA GLY A 651 -13.47 11.43 4.21
C GLY A 651 -12.71 12.33 5.19
N THR A 652 -13.34 12.75 6.29
CA THR A 652 -12.74 13.57 7.36
C THR A 652 -12.24 12.75 8.56
N LYS A 653 -12.42 11.42 8.57
CA LYS A 653 -12.16 10.52 9.71
C LYS A 653 -11.60 9.18 9.19
N LEU A 654 -10.37 9.21 8.72
CA LEU A 654 -9.75 8.09 8.01
C LEU A 654 -8.97 7.18 8.98
N PRO A 655 -9.44 5.95 9.30
CA PRO A 655 -8.74 5.05 10.19
C PRO A 655 -7.48 4.44 9.58
N LEU A 656 -6.54 4.04 10.43
CA LEU A 656 -5.58 2.99 10.12
C LEU A 656 -6.30 1.63 10.15
N PHE A 657 -6.25 0.89 9.06
CA PHE A 657 -6.73 -0.47 8.99
C PHE A 657 -5.61 -1.45 9.34
N ILE A 658 -5.83 -2.33 10.30
CA ILE A 658 -4.94 -3.45 10.62
C ILE A 658 -5.69 -4.73 10.28
N THR A 659 -5.21 -5.51 9.32
CA THR A 659 -5.94 -6.69 8.82
C THR A 659 -5.07 -7.95 8.91
N ALA A 660 -5.31 -8.72 9.97
CA ALA A 660 -4.67 -10.00 10.24
C ALA A 660 -5.43 -11.14 9.54
N THR A 661 -5.33 -11.19 8.20
CA THR A 661 -6.08 -12.13 7.35
C THR A 661 -5.26 -12.61 6.14
N CYS A 662 -5.79 -13.45 5.24
CA CYS A 662 -5.07 -13.91 4.05
C CYS A 662 -5.26 -12.98 2.84
N ASP A 663 -4.17 -12.75 2.08
CA ASP A 663 -4.18 -12.14 0.73
C ASP A 663 -5.03 -10.86 0.59
N PHE A 664 -5.09 -9.97 1.60
CA PHE A 664 -6.02 -8.84 1.58
C PHE A 664 -5.58 -7.72 0.63
N ALA A 665 -4.26 -7.48 0.55
CA ALA A 665 -3.68 -6.46 -0.33
C ALA A 665 -2.46 -6.97 -1.12
N PRO A 666 -2.63 -7.93 -2.04
CA PRO A 666 -1.58 -8.38 -2.97
C PRO A 666 -1.30 -7.31 -4.04
N PHE A 667 -0.73 -6.18 -3.61
CA PHE A 667 -0.40 -5.01 -4.45
C PHE A 667 0.61 -5.30 -5.58
N ASP A 668 1.12 -6.51 -5.68
CA ASP A 668 2.01 -6.94 -6.75
C ASP A 668 1.27 -7.72 -7.85
N ASN A 669 -0.05 -7.86 -7.77
CA ASN A 669 -0.84 -8.57 -8.76
C ASN A 669 -1.61 -7.62 -9.69
N PRO A 670 -1.12 -7.36 -10.91
CA PRO A 670 -1.73 -6.41 -11.84
C PRO A 670 -3.06 -6.91 -12.44
N ALA A 671 -3.50 -8.13 -12.13
CA ALA A 671 -4.75 -8.67 -12.66
C ALA A 671 -6.01 -8.04 -12.04
N TYR A 672 -5.88 -7.36 -10.89
CA TYR A 672 -6.98 -6.73 -10.17
C TYR A 672 -6.45 -5.66 -9.21
N THR A 673 -7.31 -4.73 -8.81
CA THR A 673 -7.06 -3.84 -7.66
C THR A 673 -7.74 -4.46 -6.45
N SER A 674 -6.96 -4.87 -5.44
CA SER A 674 -7.48 -5.55 -4.25
C SER A 674 -8.38 -4.63 -3.40
N LEU A 675 -9.23 -5.21 -2.57
CA LEU A 675 -10.06 -4.46 -1.62
C LEU A 675 -9.21 -3.60 -0.69
N GLY A 676 -8.04 -4.09 -0.27
CA GLY A 676 -7.09 -3.31 0.51
C GLY A 676 -6.60 -2.05 -0.20
N GLU A 677 -6.27 -2.13 -1.49
CA GLU A 677 -5.92 -0.95 -2.31
C GLU A 677 -7.13 -0.04 -2.54
N GLN A 678 -8.31 -0.61 -2.82
CA GLN A 678 -9.54 0.17 -3.02
C GLN A 678 -9.88 1.01 -1.79
N ILE A 679 -9.69 0.49 -0.56
CA ILE A 679 -9.87 1.24 0.70
C ILE A 679 -8.98 2.49 0.75
N LEU A 680 -7.74 2.43 0.23
CA LEU A 680 -6.85 3.59 0.16
C LEU A 680 -7.29 4.57 -0.94
N LEU A 681 -7.73 4.05 -2.08
CA LEU A 681 -8.08 4.81 -3.28
C LEU A 681 -9.49 5.41 -3.27
N GLN A 682 -10.26 5.26 -2.19
CA GLN A 682 -11.52 5.97 -2.00
C GLN A 682 -11.29 7.48 -1.83
N GLU A 683 -11.75 8.28 -2.79
CA GLU A 683 -11.58 9.75 -2.81
C GLU A 683 -12.20 10.43 -1.58
N ASN A 684 -13.39 10.00 -1.15
CA ASN A 684 -14.17 10.63 -0.09
C ASN A 684 -14.43 9.69 1.11
N GLY A 685 -13.48 8.82 1.44
CA GLY A 685 -13.60 7.87 2.54
C GLY A 685 -12.49 6.82 2.59
N GLY A 686 -12.78 5.66 3.18
CA GLY A 686 -11.82 4.56 3.27
C GLY A 686 -10.84 4.72 4.42
N GLY A 687 -9.59 4.31 4.21
CA GLY A 687 -8.53 4.33 5.23
C GLY A 687 -7.43 5.35 4.95
N ILE A 688 -6.71 5.77 5.99
CA ILE A 688 -5.49 6.60 5.84
C ILE A 688 -4.26 5.74 5.49
N ALA A 689 -4.23 4.52 6.01
CA ALA A 689 -3.19 3.53 5.78
C ALA A 689 -3.71 2.12 6.13
N LEU A 690 -3.01 1.09 5.65
CA LEU A 690 -3.20 -0.30 6.02
C LEU A 690 -1.89 -0.90 6.56
N MET A 691 -1.95 -1.58 7.70
CA MET A 691 -0.98 -2.61 8.07
C MET A 691 -1.62 -3.98 7.80
N THR A 692 -1.24 -4.61 6.68
CA THR A 692 -2.04 -5.70 6.08
C THR A 692 -1.16 -6.80 5.48
N THR A 693 -1.77 -7.90 5.08
CA THR A 693 -1.11 -9.05 4.48
C THR A 693 -1.18 -9.05 2.96
N THR A 694 -0.09 -9.48 2.32
CA THR A 694 -0.01 -9.58 0.86
C THR A 694 -0.30 -10.98 0.34
N ARG A 695 -0.14 -12.02 1.17
CA ARG A 695 -0.36 -13.42 0.80
C ARG A 695 -1.04 -14.24 1.89
N ALA A 696 -1.31 -15.51 1.63
CA ALA A 696 -1.79 -16.48 2.63
C ALA A 696 -0.85 -16.54 3.85
N VAL A 697 -1.42 -16.62 5.06
CA VAL A 697 -0.72 -16.49 6.35
C VAL A 697 -1.29 -17.45 7.40
N PHE A 698 -0.56 -17.61 8.52
CA PHE A 698 -1.02 -18.38 9.67
C PHE A 698 -1.57 -17.48 10.78
N ALA A 699 -2.72 -17.86 11.36
CA ALA A 699 -3.37 -17.10 12.43
C ALA A 699 -2.46 -16.89 13.66
N ALA A 700 -1.75 -17.94 14.10
CA ALA A 700 -0.82 -17.82 15.24
C ALA A 700 0.30 -16.80 14.99
N SER A 701 0.86 -16.78 13.78
CA SER A 701 1.89 -15.81 13.38
C SER A 701 1.30 -14.40 13.27
N ASN A 702 0.09 -14.26 12.72
CA ASN A 702 -0.63 -12.98 12.65
C ASN A 702 -0.91 -12.40 14.04
N LYS A 703 -1.29 -13.22 15.02
CA LYS A 703 -1.50 -12.79 16.40
C LYS A 703 -0.25 -12.09 16.95
N VAL A 704 0.92 -12.71 16.80
CA VAL A 704 2.19 -12.14 17.29
C VAL A 704 2.52 -10.82 16.58
N LEU A 705 2.36 -10.77 15.26
CA LEU A 705 2.63 -9.58 14.45
C LEU A 705 1.72 -8.40 14.80
N ASN A 706 0.42 -8.66 14.90
CA ASN A 706 -0.59 -7.66 15.24
C ASN A 706 -0.35 -7.12 16.66
N ALA A 707 -0.05 -8.01 17.62
CA ALA A 707 0.29 -7.64 18.98
C ALA A 707 1.53 -6.74 19.06
N ASN A 708 2.61 -7.14 18.39
CA ASN A 708 3.85 -6.37 18.35
C ASN A 708 3.66 -5.01 17.66
N TYR A 709 2.82 -4.94 16.62
CA TYR A 709 2.53 -3.69 15.92
C TYR A 709 1.68 -2.74 16.76
N LEU A 710 0.59 -3.22 17.37
CA LEU A 710 -0.20 -2.41 18.31
C LEU A 710 0.65 -1.93 19.48
N GLN A 711 1.51 -2.79 20.02
CA GLN A 711 2.42 -2.39 21.09
C GLN A 711 3.37 -1.29 20.63
N ALA A 712 4.01 -1.45 19.47
CA ALA A 712 4.93 -0.45 18.94
C ALA A 712 4.23 0.87 18.60
N LEU A 713 3.04 0.84 17.98
CA LEU A 713 2.28 2.01 17.55
C LEU A 713 1.68 2.82 18.71
N LEU A 714 1.25 2.12 19.77
CA LEU A 714 0.53 2.75 20.89
C LEU A 714 1.44 3.09 22.08
N THR A 715 2.75 2.85 21.97
CA THR A 715 3.73 3.25 22.99
C THR A 715 4.39 4.57 22.58
N PRO A 716 4.21 5.66 23.33
CA PRO A 716 4.93 6.90 23.08
C PRO A 716 6.44 6.73 23.19
N ASP A 717 7.19 7.50 22.42
CA ASP A 717 8.64 7.61 22.53
C ASP A 717 9.05 8.32 23.82
N ALA A 718 10.35 8.30 24.13
CA ALA A 718 10.87 8.82 25.39
C ALA A 718 10.62 10.33 25.60
N ASP A 719 10.34 11.08 24.52
CA ASP A 719 9.96 12.49 24.55
C ASP A 719 8.44 12.73 24.62
N GLY A 720 7.64 11.66 24.66
CA GLY A 720 6.18 11.68 24.69
C GLY A 720 5.52 11.72 23.31
N SER A 721 6.29 11.79 22.22
CA SER A 721 5.71 11.77 20.87
C SER A 721 5.19 10.37 20.51
N MET A 722 4.09 10.31 19.75
CA MET A 722 3.60 9.04 19.22
C MET A 722 4.39 8.65 17.97
N PRO A 723 4.72 7.37 17.80
CA PRO A 723 5.55 6.92 16.68
C PRO A 723 4.84 7.07 15.35
N THR A 724 5.63 7.29 14.29
CA THR A 724 5.12 7.24 12.92
C THR A 724 4.72 5.80 12.54
N LEU A 725 3.87 5.65 11.52
CA LEU A 725 3.44 4.35 11.02
C LEU A 725 4.62 3.48 10.59
N GLY A 726 5.61 4.07 9.92
CA GLY A 726 6.81 3.39 9.44
C GLY A 726 7.73 2.95 10.57
N GLU A 727 7.92 3.78 11.60
CA GLU A 727 8.69 3.39 12.79
C GLU A 727 8.01 2.27 13.57
N ALA A 728 6.70 2.37 13.79
CA ALA A 728 5.94 1.31 14.45
C ALA A 728 6.06 -0.02 13.68
N ALA A 729 5.97 0.01 12.34
CA ALA A 729 6.11 -1.17 11.49
C ALA A 729 7.53 -1.75 11.55
N MET A 730 8.57 -0.90 11.52
CA MET A 730 9.96 -1.33 11.65
C MET A 730 10.23 -1.98 13.01
N ARG A 731 9.85 -1.29 14.10
CA ARG A 731 10.07 -1.75 15.49
C ARG A 731 9.36 -3.09 15.74
N SER A 732 8.11 -3.23 15.31
CA SER A 732 7.32 -4.46 15.50
C SER A 732 7.84 -5.64 14.69
N LYS A 733 8.22 -5.41 13.42
CA LYS A 733 8.83 -6.44 12.57
C LYS A 733 10.16 -6.90 13.14
N ASN A 734 11.00 -5.98 13.58
CA ASN A 734 12.29 -6.30 14.21
C ASN A 734 12.13 -7.09 15.51
N LEU A 735 11.16 -6.72 16.35
CA LEU A 735 10.81 -7.50 17.53
C LEU A 735 10.40 -8.92 17.13
N THR A 736 9.56 -9.07 16.10
CA THR A 736 9.13 -10.38 15.62
C THR A 736 10.31 -11.21 15.08
N TYR A 737 11.19 -10.62 14.25
CA TYR A 737 12.41 -11.29 13.78
C TYR A 737 13.33 -11.76 14.92
N ALA A 738 13.37 -11.01 16.03
CA ALA A 738 14.18 -11.34 17.19
C ALA A 738 13.56 -12.44 18.08
N THR A 739 12.23 -12.56 18.10
CA THR A 739 11.49 -13.34 19.11
C THR A 739 10.63 -14.48 18.55
N TYR A 740 10.38 -14.52 17.24
CA TYR A 740 9.51 -15.50 16.59
C TYR A 740 10.15 -16.08 15.32
N SER A 741 9.96 -17.39 15.10
CA SER A 741 10.70 -18.14 14.07
C SER A 741 10.07 -18.10 12.67
N ASP A 742 8.80 -17.71 12.54
CA ASP A 742 8.10 -17.66 11.24
C ASP A 742 8.42 -16.37 10.47
N ILE A 743 9.65 -16.33 9.96
CA ILE A 743 10.19 -15.21 9.17
C ILE A 743 9.36 -14.92 7.91
N PRO A 744 8.96 -15.92 7.09
CA PRO A 744 8.13 -15.66 5.91
C PRO A 744 6.78 -14.99 6.24
N ASN A 745 6.11 -15.37 7.33
CA ASN A 745 4.85 -14.72 7.70
C ASN A 745 5.02 -13.25 8.09
N ASN A 746 6.12 -12.91 8.79
CA ASN A 746 6.44 -11.52 9.12
C ASN A 746 6.61 -10.64 7.86
N ARG A 747 7.29 -11.18 6.84
CA ARG A 747 7.56 -10.48 5.57
C ARG A 747 6.32 -10.25 4.71
N LYS A 748 5.24 -11.00 4.95
CA LYS A 748 3.95 -10.84 4.26
C LYS A 748 3.10 -9.70 4.83
N PHE A 749 3.44 -9.18 6.01
CA PHE A 749 2.74 -8.06 6.64
C PHE A 749 3.39 -6.75 6.20
N GLN A 750 2.69 -5.88 5.49
CA GLN A 750 3.22 -4.68 4.84
C GLN A 750 2.42 -3.44 5.20
N LEU A 751 3.11 -2.30 5.27
CA LEU A 751 2.50 -0.98 5.45
C LEU A 751 2.17 -0.39 4.08
N LEU A 752 0.88 -0.35 3.74
CA LEU A 752 0.37 0.43 2.61
C LEU A 752 -0.11 1.78 3.13
N GLY A 753 0.72 2.79 2.98
CA GLY A 753 0.53 4.10 3.57
C GLY A 753 1.85 4.88 3.60
N ASP A 754 1.76 6.12 4.05
CA ASP A 754 2.93 6.97 4.25
C ASP A 754 3.68 6.58 5.53
N PRO A 755 4.97 6.17 5.44
CA PRO A 755 5.74 5.76 6.60
C PRO A 755 6.07 6.90 7.57
N ALA A 756 6.06 8.16 7.12
CA ALA A 756 6.36 9.32 7.96
C ALA A 756 5.12 9.88 8.67
N LEU A 757 3.93 9.36 8.36
CA LEU A 757 2.67 9.79 8.96
C LEU A 757 2.57 9.31 10.43
N THR A 758 2.08 10.19 11.31
CA THR A 758 1.62 9.81 12.66
C THR A 758 0.09 9.82 12.69
N LEU A 759 -0.55 8.88 13.39
CA LEU A 759 -2.01 8.95 13.53
C LEU A 759 -2.42 10.22 14.31
N ALA A 760 -3.67 10.65 14.10
CA ALA A 760 -4.21 11.88 14.69
C ALA A 760 -4.51 11.71 16.18
N PHE A 761 -3.54 11.28 16.98
CA PHE A 761 -3.62 11.23 18.43
C PHE A 761 -3.85 12.64 19.00
N PRO A 762 -4.69 12.80 20.05
CA PRO A 762 -4.77 14.05 20.77
C PRO A 762 -3.42 14.42 21.38
N LYS A 763 -3.04 15.70 21.29
CA LYS A 763 -1.71 16.19 21.71
C LYS A 763 -1.60 16.43 23.22
N TYR A 764 -2.70 16.85 23.85
CA TYR A 764 -2.73 17.14 25.28
C TYR A 764 -3.56 16.11 26.04
N HIS A 765 -3.24 15.93 27.31
CA HIS A 765 -3.96 15.04 28.22
C HIS A 765 -5.03 15.79 28.97
N VAL A 766 -6.20 15.18 29.12
CA VAL A 766 -7.27 15.68 30.00
C VAL A 766 -7.25 14.89 31.30
N VAL A 767 -7.01 15.59 32.41
CA VAL A 767 -6.92 15.02 33.75
C VAL A 767 -8.15 15.40 34.57
N THR A 768 -8.70 14.44 35.30
CA THR A 768 -9.78 14.68 36.28
C THR A 768 -9.17 15.05 37.62
N ASP A 769 -9.48 16.24 38.12
CA ASP A 769 -9.02 16.75 39.43
C ASP A 769 -9.88 16.22 40.57
N SER A 770 -11.20 16.20 40.37
CA SER A 770 -12.16 15.77 41.38
C SER A 770 -13.50 15.37 40.80
N ILE A 771 -14.15 14.45 41.51
CA ILE A 771 -15.56 14.11 41.39
C ILE A 771 -16.15 14.07 42.81
N ASN A 772 -17.34 14.62 43.02
CA ASN A 772 -17.98 14.67 44.34
C ASN A 772 -18.65 13.32 44.72
N GLY A 773 -17.87 12.24 44.74
CA GLY A 773 -18.29 10.92 45.20
C GLY A 773 -17.50 9.78 44.56
N ASP A 774 -17.16 8.76 45.35
CA ASP A 774 -16.40 7.59 44.86
C ASP A 774 -17.30 6.54 44.18
N THR A 775 -18.57 6.47 44.63
CA THR A 775 -19.63 5.66 44.01
C THR A 775 -20.80 6.57 43.65
N LEU A 776 -21.04 6.70 42.35
CA LEU A 776 -22.16 7.47 41.82
C LEU A 776 -23.43 6.61 41.88
N LYS A 777 -24.49 7.15 42.45
CA LYS A 777 -25.76 6.47 42.66
C LYS A 777 -26.77 6.97 41.64
N ALA A 778 -27.69 6.10 41.22
CA ALA A 778 -28.84 6.49 40.41
C ALA A 778 -29.57 7.68 41.04
N LEU A 779 -30.02 8.62 40.20
CA LEU A 779 -30.69 9.87 40.54
C LEU A 779 -29.82 10.93 41.23
N GLY A 780 -28.58 10.60 41.59
CA GLY A 780 -27.63 11.52 42.21
C GLY A 780 -27.06 12.52 41.20
N GLN A 781 -26.84 13.76 41.67
CA GLN A 781 -26.20 14.82 40.89
C GLN A 781 -24.70 14.93 41.21
N TYR A 782 -23.86 14.88 40.19
CA TYR A 782 -22.41 14.87 40.33
C TYR A 782 -21.74 15.97 39.51
N THR A 783 -20.69 16.56 40.08
CA THR A 783 -19.86 17.59 39.48
C THR A 783 -18.44 17.09 39.37
N VAL A 784 -17.88 17.22 38.16
CA VAL A 784 -16.54 16.78 37.81
C VAL A 784 -15.74 18.01 37.40
N SER A 785 -14.54 18.16 37.95
CA SER A 785 -13.59 19.20 37.55
C SER A 785 -12.31 18.59 37.04
N GLY A 786 -11.68 19.24 36.07
CA GLY A 786 -10.43 18.77 35.49
C GLY A 786 -9.64 19.87 34.80
N HIS A 787 -8.45 19.50 34.35
CA HIS A 787 -7.56 20.38 33.61
C HIS A 787 -6.85 19.66 32.46
N LEU A 788 -6.20 20.44 31.58
CA LEU A 788 -5.37 19.97 30.49
C LEU A 788 -3.89 20.07 30.86
N GLU A 789 -3.12 19.05 30.52
CA GLU A 789 -1.65 19.03 30.65
C GLU A 789 -0.98 18.50 29.38
N ASP A 790 0.33 18.71 29.23
CA ASP A 790 1.14 18.07 28.18
C ASP A 790 1.78 16.77 28.65
N GLU A 791 2.55 16.13 27.75
CA GLU A 791 3.28 14.88 28.02
C GLU A 791 4.25 14.96 29.21
N GLN A 792 4.66 16.17 29.62
CA GLN A 792 5.53 16.38 30.77
C GLN A 792 4.74 16.71 32.06
N GLY A 793 3.42 16.65 32.02
CA GLY A 793 2.54 16.99 33.14
C GLY A 793 2.45 18.49 33.40
N MET A 794 2.77 19.34 32.42
CA MET A 794 2.69 20.79 32.57
C MET A 794 1.28 21.29 32.21
N PRO A 795 0.60 22.03 33.11
CA PRO A 795 -0.75 22.53 32.85
C PRO A 795 -0.83 23.53 31.68
N GLN A 796 -1.82 23.36 30.80
CA GLN A 796 -2.03 24.18 29.61
C GLN A 796 -2.90 25.42 29.89
N ASN A 797 -2.37 26.34 30.71
CA ASN A 797 -3.11 27.51 31.22
C ASN A 797 -3.53 28.56 30.17
N THR A 798 -3.11 28.43 28.92
CA THR A 798 -3.50 29.32 27.81
C THR A 798 -4.56 28.72 26.89
N TYR A 799 -4.94 27.46 27.12
CA TYR A 799 -5.90 26.74 26.29
C TYR A 799 -7.33 27.19 26.60
N ASN A 800 -8.06 27.65 25.58
CA ASN A 800 -9.49 27.94 25.66
C ASN A 800 -10.19 27.21 24.52
N GLY A 801 -11.23 26.45 24.83
CA GLY A 801 -11.86 25.55 23.87
C GLY A 801 -13.08 24.85 24.46
N ILE A 802 -13.41 23.69 23.93
CA ILE A 802 -14.53 22.86 24.38
C ILE A 802 -14.00 21.47 24.72
N VAL A 803 -14.40 20.92 25.86
CA VAL A 803 -14.27 19.51 26.20
C VAL A 803 -15.62 18.81 26.06
N TYR A 804 -15.58 17.58 25.58
CA TYR A 804 -16.72 16.75 25.25
C TYR A 804 -16.72 15.49 26.12
N PRO A 805 -17.11 15.60 27.42
CA PRO A 805 -17.14 14.46 28.32
C PRO A 805 -18.22 13.44 27.91
N THR A 806 -17.89 12.16 28.00
CA THR A 806 -18.83 11.05 27.95
C THR A 806 -18.61 10.16 29.17
N VAL A 807 -19.62 10.07 30.03
CA VAL A 807 -19.60 9.24 31.24
C VAL A 807 -20.24 7.90 30.89
N TYR A 808 -19.52 6.82 31.15
CA TYR A 808 -19.93 5.46 30.89
C TYR A 808 -20.20 4.71 32.20
N ASP A 809 -21.19 3.83 32.17
CA ASP A 809 -21.36 2.82 33.21
C ASP A 809 -20.23 1.77 33.14
N ALA A 810 -20.16 0.87 34.10
CA ALA A 810 -19.21 -0.24 34.11
C ALA A 810 -19.33 -1.11 32.84
N PRO A 811 -18.22 -1.70 32.35
CA PRO A 811 -18.25 -2.65 31.24
C PRO A 811 -19.28 -3.77 31.46
N ALA A 812 -20.11 -4.05 30.46
CA ALA A 812 -21.12 -5.10 30.52
C ALA A 812 -20.57 -6.41 29.93
N LEU A 813 -20.89 -7.53 30.57
CA LEU A 813 -20.60 -8.86 30.04
C LEU A 813 -21.60 -9.20 28.93
N GLN A 814 -21.10 -9.31 27.70
CA GLN A 814 -21.82 -9.77 26.53
C GLN A 814 -21.46 -11.23 26.23
N TYR A 815 -22.27 -11.90 25.43
CA TYR A 815 -22.00 -13.27 25.01
C TYR A 815 -22.11 -13.42 23.51
N THR A 816 -21.24 -14.25 22.94
CA THR A 816 -21.45 -14.78 21.61
C THR A 816 -22.66 -15.73 21.57
N ARG A 817 -23.10 -16.07 20.36
CA ARG A 817 -24.31 -16.87 20.13
C ARG A 817 -23.99 -18.31 19.75
N ALA A 818 -22.72 -18.64 19.47
CA ALA A 818 -22.29 -19.94 18.97
C ALA A 818 -23.11 -20.33 17.73
N ASN A 819 -23.13 -19.45 16.73
CA ASN A 819 -23.90 -19.63 15.50
C ASN A 819 -23.39 -20.81 14.65
N ASP A 820 -22.12 -21.22 14.80
CA ASP A 820 -21.47 -22.27 14.00
C ASP A 820 -21.14 -23.54 14.77
N ALA A 821 -21.09 -24.65 14.03
CA ALA A 821 -20.71 -25.95 14.55
C ALA A 821 -19.22 -25.95 14.95
N GLY A 822 -18.95 -26.12 16.25
CA GLY A 822 -17.59 -26.08 16.81
C GLY A 822 -17.28 -24.80 17.59
N SER A 823 -18.08 -23.75 17.43
CA SER A 823 -18.00 -22.57 18.28
C SER A 823 -18.63 -22.83 19.65
N THR A 824 -18.04 -22.25 20.70
CA THR A 824 -18.60 -22.30 22.06
C THR A 824 -19.07 -20.91 22.46
N LYS A 825 -20.17 -20.85 23.21
CA LYS A 825 -20.69 -19.58 23.73
C LYS A 825 -19.66 -18.96 24.68
N THR A 826 -19.12 -17.80 24.30
CA THR A 826 -18.02 -17.13 25.02
C THR A 826 -18.46 -15.75 25.51
N GLY A 827 -18.08 -15.41 26.74
CA GLY A 827 -18.35 -14.09 27.33
C GLY A 827 -17.21 -13.12 27.04
N PHE A 828 -17.54 -11.86 26.74
CA PHE A 828 -16.57 -10.77 26.58
C PHE A 828 -17.11 -9.47 27.17
N TYR A 829 -16.24 -8.60 27.67
CA TYR A 829 -16.63 -7.31 28.25
C TYR A 829 -16.60 -6.21 27.21
N GLN A 830 -17.62 -5.35 27.26
CA GLN A 830 -17.72 -4.16 26.41
C GLN A 830 -18.43 -3.02 27.15
N GLN A 831 -17.89 -1.80 27.02
CA GLN A 831 -18.42 -0.61 27.67
C GLN A 831 -19.09 0.32 26.65
N ARG A 832 -20.41 0.17 26.49
CA ARG A 832 -21.22 0.97 25.54
C ARG A 832 -22.26 1.86 26.21
N ASN A 833 -22.59 1.61 27.47
CA ASN A 833 -23.72 2.26 28.13
C ASN A 833 -23.32 3.65 28.63
N ILE A 834 -23.95 4.69 28.08
CA ILE A 834 -23.63 6.10 28.33
C ILE A 834 -24.58 6.67 29.37
N LEU A 835 -24.05 7.07 30.51
CA LEU A 835 -24.78 7.74 31.58
C LEU A 835 -24.97 9.23 31.33
N TYR A 836 -24.00 9.86 30.66
CA TYR A 836 -24.06 11.28 30.30
C TYR A 836 -23.15 11.56 29.10
N ARG A 837 -23.60 12.43 28.21
CA ARG A 837 -22.81 12.99 27.10
C ARG A 837 -23.13 14.47 26.93
N GLY A 838 -22.10 15.30 26.98
CA GLY A 838 -22.26 16.75 26.83
C GLY A 838 -21.02 17.46 26.32
N SER A 839 -21.07 18.78 26.39
CA SER A 839 -19.99 19.69 26.01
C SER A 839 -19.82 20.79 27.06
N GLN A 840 -18.57 21.16 27.35
CA GLN A 840 -18.23 22.10 28.41
C GLN A 840 -17.10 23.04 27.94
N THR A 841 -17.24 24.32 28.24
CA THR A 841 -16.22 25.33 27.98
C THR A 841 -14.97 25.07 28.82
N ILE A 842 -13.81 25.01 28.15
CA ILE A 842 -12.49 25.03 28.78
C ILE A 842 -12.02 26.49 28.84
N THR A 843 -11.70 26.96 30.04
CA THR A 843 -11.09 28.29 30.26
C THR A 843 -9.74 28.13 30.94
N ALA A 844 -8.69 28.68 30.34
CA ALA A 844 -7.32 28.59 30.85
C ALA A 844 -6.91 27.15 31.22
N GLY A 845 -7.23 26.20 30.34
CA GLY A 845 -6.95 24.77 30.49
C GLY A 845 -7.81 24.06 31.54
N LYS A 846 -8.85 24.68 32.10
CA LYS A 846 -9.69 24.10 33.17
C LYS A 846 -11.15 24.01 32.77
N PHE A 847 -11.85 23.02 33.28
CA PHE A 847 -13.29 22.83 33.06
C PHE A 847 -13.97 22.22 34.29
N THR A 848 -15.27 22.44 34.39
CA THR A 848 -16.16 21.82 35.37
C THR A 848 -17.49 21.54 34.72
N PHE A 849 -18.02 20.32 34.83
CA PHE A 849 -19.37 19.99 34.35
C PHE A 849 -20.16 19.22 35.41
N THR A 850 -21.49 19.27 35.28
CA THR A 850 -22.43 18.62 36.19
C THR A 850 -23.41 17.76 35.41
N PHE A 851 -23.77 16.60 35.95
CA PHE A 851 -24.78 15.71 35.38
C PHE A 851 -25.55 14.95 36.46
N VAL A 852 -26.68 14.36 36.07
CA VAL A 852 -27.48 13.46 36.92
C VAL A 852 -27.30 12.04 36.40
N VAL A 853 -27.05 11.07 37.29
CA VAL A 853 -26.96 9.65 36.93
C VAL A 853 -28.38 9.13 36.67
N PRO A 854 -28.68 8.55 35.49
CA PRO A 854 -29.99 7.97 35.19
C PRO A 854 -30.41 6.87 36.18
N ALA A 855 -31.71 6.60 36.29
CA ALA A 855 -32.24 5.47 37.04
C ALA A 855 -31.78 4.14 36.43
N ASP A 856 -31.68 4.08 35.11
CA ASP A 856 -31.28 2.90 34.36
C ASP A 856 -29.76 2.71 34.36
N ILE A 857 -29.25 2.14 35.45
CA ILE A 857 -27.85 1.74 35.63
C ILE A 857 -27.71 0.27 35.97
N ASN A 858 -26.47 -0.23 35.92
CA ASN A 858 -26.12 -1.44 36.64
C ASN A 858 -26.08 -1.18 38.16
N TYR A 859 -27.10 -1.65 38.89
CA TYR A 859 -27.19 -1.47 40.33
C TYR A 859 -26.16 -2.28 41.15
N GLN A 860 -25.50 -3.26 40.54
CA GLN A 860 -24.42 -4.00 41.19
C GLN A 860 -23.11 -3.22 41.09
N ALA A 861 -22.73 -2.53 42.18
CA ALA A 861 -21.43 -1.87 42.28
C ALA A 861 -20.31 -2.93 42.25
N GLY A 862 -19.67 -3.09 41.09
CA GLY A 862 -18.70 -4.17 40.86
C GLY A 862 -17.45 -3.70 40.15
N GLU A 863 -17.53 -3.42 38.86
CA GLU A 863 -16.41 -2.97 38.03
C GLU A 863 -16.30 -1.43 37.99
N PRO A 864 -15.10 -0.86 37.72
CA PRO A 864 -14.95 0.58 37.54
C PRO A 864 -15.70 1.12 36.33
N SER A 865 -16.33 2.27 36.51
CA SER A 865 -16.95 3.07 35.44
C SER A 865 -15.88 3.99 34.83
N SER A 866 -16.18 4.69 33.73
CA SER A 866 -15.20 5.59 33.11
C SER A 866 -15.78 6.89 32.56
N ILE A 867 -14.97 7.94 32.50
CA ILE A 867 -15.24 9.18 31.77
C ILE A 867 -14.23 9.30 30.65
N SER A 868 -14.70 9.41 29.42
CA SER A 868 -13.88 9.75 28.26
C SER A 868 -13.98 11.25 28.00
N TYR A 869 -12.85 11.90 27.79
CA TYR A 869 -12.74 13.31 27.47
C TYR A 869 -12.09 13.48 26.11
N TYR A 870 -12.76 14.22 25.23
CA TYR A 870 -12.15 14.76 24.02
C TYR A 870 -12.23 16.28 24.06
N GLY A 871 -11.15 16.99 23.81
CA GLY A 871 -11.11 18.46 23.84
C GLY A 871 -10.55 19.04 22.53
N THR A 872 -11.03 20.22 22.14
CA THR A 872 -10.47 20.98 21.01
C THR A 872 -10.64 22.49 21.20
N ASN A 873 -9.66 23.26 20.72
CA ASN A 873 -9.71 24.72 20.58
C ASN A 873 -9.76 25.14 19.09
N GLY A 874 -9.98 24.19 18.18
CA GLY A 874 -9.94 24.41 16.73
C GLY A 874 -8.52 24.46 16.14
N VAL A 875 -7.48 24.19 16.93
CA VAL A 875 -6.07 24.10 16.48
C VAL A 875 -5.37 22.86 17.03
N THR A 876 -5.68 22.48 18.27
CA THR A 876 -5.03 21.36 18.98
C THR A 876 -6.09 20.55 19.72
N ALA A 877 -6.04 19.24 19.54
CA ALA A 877 -6.89 18.29 20.26
C ALA A 877 -6.28 17.88 21.61
N ALA A 878 -7.15 17.54 22.56
CA ALA A 878 -6.81 16.96 23.86
C ALA A 878 -7.66 15.70 24.09
N GLY A 879 -7.13 14.71 24.82
CA GLY A 879 -7.79 13.44 25.08
C GLY A 879 -7.49 12.93 26.48
N GLY A 880 -8.39 12.15 27.06
CA GLY A 880 -8.15 11.48 28.33
C GLY A 880 -9.25 10.52 28.71
N VAL A 881 -8.92 9.57 29.59
CA VAL A 881 -9.88 8.64 30.21
C VAL A 881 -9.62 8.60 31.71
N TYR A 882 -10.69 8.71 32.50
CA TYR A 882 -10.65 8.58 33.96
C TYR A 882 -11.53 7.42 34.41
N SER A 883 -11.00 6.49 35.21
CA SER A 883 -11.71 5.26 35.59
C SER A 883 -11.65 4.94 37.10
N ALA A 884 -11.47 5.95 37.95
CA ALA A 884 -11.30 5.78 39.41
C ALA A 884 -12.61 5.92 40.22
N PHE A 885 -13.77 5.71 39.58
CA PHE A 885 -15.08 5.75 40.24
C PHE A 885 -15.94 4.53 39.89
N ARG A 886 -17.01 4.33 40.64
CA ARG A 886 -17.98 3.24 40.45
C ARG A 886 -19.38 3.80 40.31
N VAL A 887 -20.27 3.03 39.71
CA VAL A 887 -21.70 3.33 39.64
C VAL A 887 -22.47 2.20 40.33
N GLY A 888 -23.49 2.54 41.13
CA GLY A 888 -24.35 1.54 41.76
C GLY A 888 -25.17 2.09 42.93
N GLY A 889 -26.28 1.39 43.23
CA GLY A 889 -27.26 1.82 44.22
C GLY A 889 -28.06 3.06 43.80
N THR A 890 -28.94 3.54 44.68
CA THR A 890 -29.83 4.68 44.44
C THR A 890 -29.59 5.77 45.48
N ASP A 891 -29.61 7.02 45.07
CA ASP A 891 -29.63 8.15 45.99
C ASP A 891 -31.02 8.27 46.64
N THR A 892 -31.10 7.95 47.93
CA THR A 892 -32.34 8.03 48.71
C THR A 892 -32.71 9.46 49.11
N THR A 893 -31.90 10.45 48.75
CA THR A 893 -32.13 11.87 49.04
C THR A 893 -32.53 12.69 47.81
N ALA A 894 -32.60 12.06 46.64
CA ALA A 894 -33.06 12.65 45.39
C ALA A 894 -34.51 13.16 45.51
N ALA A 895 -34.82 14.30 44.89
CA ALA A 895 -36.17 14.83 44.82
C ALA A 895 -37.04 13.97 43.90
N GLU A 896 -38.35 13.88 44.14
CA GLU A 896 -39.26 13.17 43.24
C GLU A 896 -39.45 13.97 41.94
N ASP A 897 -39.37 13.28 40.79
CA ASP A 897 -39.78 13.78 39.48
C ASP A 897 -40.88 12.89 38.89
N THR A 898 -41.90 13.51 38.30
CA THR A 898 -43.04 12.86 37.64
C THR A 898 -43.34 13.43 36.26
N GLN A 899 -42.54 14.39 35.77
CA GLN A 899 -42.72 15.00 34.46
C GLN A 899 -41.73 14.38 33.48
N GLY A 900 -42.19 14.03 32.28
CA GLY A 900 -41.30 13.57 31.22
C GLY A 900 -40.74 14.74 30.39
N PRO A 901 -39.73 14.48 29.54
CA PRO A 901 -39.08 15.52 28.76
C PRO A 901 -40.01 16.29 27.82
N ASP A 902 -39.76 17.60 27.66
CA ASP A 902 -40.31 18.41 26.56
C ASP A 902 -39.54 18.08 25.27
N ILE A 903 -40.25 17.72 24.20
CA ILE A 903 -39.67 17.29 22.92
C ILE A 903 -40.17 18.21 21.82
N LYS A 904 -39.25 18.92 21.17
CA LYS A 904 -39.52 19.70 19.96
C LYS A 904 -38.85 19.03 18.77
N ALA A 905 -39.67 18.51 17.85
CA ALA A 905 -39.21 17.76 16.69
C ALA A 905 -39.34 18.58 15.40
N TYR A 906 -38.33 18.51 14.55
CA TYR A 906 -38.22 19.21 13.28
C TYR A 906 -37.56 18.31 12.23
N LEU A 907 -37.72 18.63 10.95
CA LEU A 907 -36.88 18.09 9.88
C LEU A 907 -35.95 19.18 9.35
N ASP A 908 -34.68 18.84 9.22
CA ASP A 908 -33.55 19.61 8.71
C ASP A 908 -33.14 20.83 9.55
N ASN A 909 -34.09 21.66 9.96
CA ASN A 909 -33.85 22.84 10.79
C ASN A 909 -35.09 23.25 11.61
N GLU A 910 -34.90 24.14 12.59
CA GLU A 910 -35.96 24.59 13.51
C GLU A 910 -37.06 25.43 12.83
N TYR A 911 -36.93 25.78 11.55
CA TYR A 911 -37.99 26.47 10.81
C TYR A 911 -39.07 25.52 10.32
N PHE A 912 -38.79 24.22 10.20
CA PHE A 912 -39.75 23.22 9.76
C PHE A 912 -41.06 23.31 10.56
N ARG A 913 -42.20 23.21 9.87
CA ARG A 913 -43.51 23.18 10.50
C ARG A 913 -44.18 21.85 10.27
N ASP A 914 -44.89 21.37 11.28
CA ASP A 914 -45.66 20.13 11.19
C ASP A 914 -46.57 20.11 9.94
N GLY A 915 -46.45 19.07 9.12
CA GLY A 915 -47.13 18.90 7.84
C GLY A 915 -46.40 19.45 6.60
N ASP A 916 -45.20 20.01 6.74
CA ASP A 916 -44.42 20.50 5.60
C ASP A 916 -43.93 19.38 4.67
N ILE A 917 -43.54 19.77 3.45
CA ILE A 917 -42.92 18.88 2.48
C ILE A 917 -41.42 18.71 2.77
N THR A 918 -40.84 17.58 2.34
CA THR A 918 -39.41 17.31 2.42
C THR A 918 -38.93 16.44 1.25
N GLY A 919 -37.62 16.21 1.14
CA GLY A 919 -37.00 15.28 0.20
C GLY A 919 -36.85 13.87 0.81
N GLU A 920 -36.19 12.97 0.09
CA GLU A 920 -36.09 11.55 0.47
C GLU A 920 -35.08 11.28 1.60
N ASN A 921 -34.20 12.24 1.90
CA ASN A 921 -33.12 12.11 2.89
C ASN A 921 -33.06 13.29 3.89
N PRO A 922 -34.11 13.55 4.70
CA PRO A 922 -34.08 14.65 5.67
C PRO A 922 -33.28 14.30 6.93
N VAL A 923 -32.94 15.31 7.73
CA VAL A 923 -32.36 15.11 9.07
C VAL A 923 -33.43 15.32 10.13
N LEU A 924 -33.72 14.33 10.98
CA LEU A 924 -34.54 14.53 12.17
C LEU A 924 -33.75 15.33 13.22
N LEU A 925 -34.23 16.54 13.52
CA LEU A 925 -33.69 17.41 14.57
C LEU A 925 -34.64 17.42 15.76
N LEU A 926 -34.16 16.99 16.93
CA LEU A 926 -34.90 17.10 18.19
C LEU A 926 -34.19 18.09 19.11
N ASN A 927 -34.95 19.00 19.71
CA ASN A 927 -34.52 19.76 20.88
C ASN A 927 -35.29 19.23 22.09
N LEU A 928 -34.56 18.73 23.09
CA LEU A 928 -35.13 18.13 24.29
C LEU A 928 -34.78 18.96 25.53
N TYR A 929 -35.71 19.05 26.49
CA TYR A 929 -35.49 19.69 27.78
C TYR A 929 -36.11 18.87 28.91
N ASP A 930 -35.36 18.71 30.00
CA ASP A 930 -35.83 18.16 31.26
C ASP A 930 -35.04 18.75 32.44
N ASP A 931 -35.68 18.96 33.60
CA ASP A 931 -35.02 19.57 34.76
C ASP A 931 -33.94 18.69 35.40
N HIS A 932 -34.02 17.37 35.22
CA HIS A 932 -33.04 16.39 35.69
C HIS A 932 -32.24 15.74 34.55
N GLY A 933 -32.37 16.27 33.33
CA GLY A 933 -31.64 15.79 32.16
C GLY A 933 -32.26 14.54 31.53
N LEU A 934 -31.66 14.09 30.44
CA LEU A 934 -32.21 13.06 29.58
C LEU A 934 -31.51 11.71 29.81
N ASN A 935 -32.28 10.63 29.78
CA ASN A 935 -31.75 9.28 29.84
C ASN A 935 -31.32 8.81 28.44
N THR A 936 -30.04 8.43 28.34
CA THR A 936 -29.43 7.89 27.11
C THR A 936 -28.81 6.52 27.32
N THR A 937 -29.04 5.86 28.45
CA THR A 937 -28.25 4.68 28.85
C THR A 937 -28.53 3.43 28.03
N GLY A 938 -29.77 3.29 27.53
CA GLY A 938 -30.25 2.08 26.86
C GLY A 938 -30.33 0.84 27.75
N TYR A 939 -30.19 1.00 29.08
CA TYR A 939 -30.29 -0.09 30.06
C TYR A 939 -31.74 -0.46 30.38
N GLY A 940 -32.64 0.53 30.41
CA GLY A 940 -34.04 0.31 30.73
C GLY A 940 -34.73 -0.43 29.59
N ILE A 941 -35.31 -1.60 29.88
CA ILE A 941 -36.15 -2.30 28.91
C ILE A 941 -37.29 -1.36 28.52
N GLY A 942 -37.25 -0.86 27.28
CA GLY A 942 -38.25 0.07 26.75
C GLY A 942 -38.01 1.55 27.06
N HIS A 943 -36.85 1.93 27.60
CA HIS A 943 -36.50 3.33 27.91
C HIS A 943 -35.54 3.98 26.90
N ASP A 944 -35.44 3.42 25.70
CA ASP A 944 -34.69 4.06 24.61
C ASP A 944 -35.39 5.32 24.10
N MET A 945 -34.57 6.28 23.66
CA MET A 945 -35.06 7.38 22.85
C MET A 945 -35.30 6.86 21.44
N VAL A 946 -36.57 6.80 21.03
CA VAL A 946 -36.96 6.17 19.76
C VAL A 946 -37.77 7.12 18.89
N ALA A 947 -37.54 7.04 17.58
CA ALA A 947 -38.45 7.58 16.58
C ALA A 947 -39.01 6.43 15.72
N THR A 948 -40.33 6.29 15.69
CA THR A 948 -41.03 5.27 14.91
C THR A 948 -41.65 5.89 13.68
N LEU A 949 -41.31 5.37 12.50
CA LEU A 949 -41.84 5.81 11.21
C LEU A 949 -43.19 5.13 10.94
N ASP A 950 -44.19 5.92 10.56
CA ASP A 950 -45.55 5.52 10.18
C ASP A 950 -46.28 4.66 11.21
N ASN A 951 -45.85 4.73 12.48
CA ASN A 951 -46.30 3.87 13.58
C ASN A 951 -46.13 2.37 13.30
N ASP A 952 -45.23 2.01 12.40
CA ASP A 952 -44.85 0.61 12.16
C ASP A 952 -43.84 0.19 13.24
N PRO A 953 -44.18 -0.77 14.12
CA PRO A 953 -43.29 -1.21 15.19
C PRO A 953 -42.00 -1.85 14.67
N ASP A 954 -41.93 -2.24 13.39
CA ASP A 954 -40.73 -2.78 12.76
C ASP A 954 -39.88 -1.69 12.07
N GLN A 955 -40.34 -0.43 12.03
CA GLN A 955 -39.63 0.72 11.45
C GLN A 955 -39.38 1.80 12.51
N TYR A 956 -38.42 1.54 13.40
CA TYR A 956 -38.01 2.51 14.43
C TYR A 956 -36.49 2.71 14.44
N TYR A 957 -36.08 3.87 14.94
CA TYR A 957 -34.70 4.31 15.06
C TYR A 957 -34.36 4.56 16.53
N ILE A 958 -33.25 4.01 17.02
CA ILE A 958 -32.72 4.29 18.37
C ILE A 958 -31.81 5.53 18.27
N LEU A 959 -32.16 6.57 19.01
CA LEU A 959 -31.56 7.90 18.90
C LEU A 959 -30.54 8.21 20.00
N ASN A 960 -30.38 7.34 21.01
CA ASN A 960 -29.57 7.60 22.20
C ASN A 960 -28.13 8.05 21.85
N ASN A 961 -27.51 7.42 20.85
CA ASN A 961 -26.14 7.72 20.41
C ASN A 961 -26.00 9.06 19.65
N PHE A 962 -27.11 9.70 19.29
CA PHE A 962 -27.15 10.98 18.59
C PHE A 962 -27.51 12.15 19.52
N PHE A 963 -27.86 11.87 20.78
CA PHE A 963 -28.12 12.89 21.78
C PHE A 963 -26.82 13.53 22.28
N GLU A 964 -26.83 14.85 22.41
CA GLU A 964 -25.78 15.63 23.03
C GLU A 964 -26.38 16.76 23.87
N ALA A 965 -25.96 16.88 25.13
CA ALA A 965 -26.37 17.99 25.98
C ALA A 965 -25.78 19.33 25.47
N GLU A 966 -26.55 20.41 25.66
CA GLU A 966 -26.13 21.76 25.29
C GLU A 966 -24.86 22.20 26.02
N LEU A 967 -24.12 23.13 25.41
CA LEU A 967 -22.87 23.66 25.97
C LEU A 967 -23.10 24.23 27.37
N ASP A 968 -22.24 23.82 28.31
CA ASP A 968 -22.25 24.25 29.71
C ASP A 968 -23.52 23.83 30.49
N GLY A 969 -24.27 22.83 30.00
CA GLY A 969 -25.51 22.35 30.62
C GLY A 969 -25.76 20.84 30.48
N TYR A 970 -26.72 20.33 31.27
CA TYR A 970 -27.19 18.93 31.20
C TYR A 970 -28.71 18.78 31.05
N LYS A 971 -29.46 19.88 31.21
CA LYS A 971 -30.93 19.90 31.20
C LYS A 971 -31.53 19.91 29.80
N ALA A 972 -30.80 20.47 28.84
CA ALA A 972 -31.22 20.56 27.44
C ALA A 972 -30.22 19.83 26.55
N GLY A 973 -30.69 19.33 25.42
CA GLY A 973 -29.83 18.71 24.43
C GLY A 973 -30.49 18.56 23.08
N LYS A 974 -29.71 18.12 22.10
CA LYS A 974 -30.14 17.96 20.71
C LYS A 974 -29.87 16.56 20.18
N VAL A 975 -30.72 16.11 19.27
CA VAL A 975 -30.48 14.94 18.42
C VAL A 975 -30.47 15.41 16.97
N ASN A 976 -29.46 14.98 16.21
CA ASN A 976 -29.42 15.12 14.76
C ASN A 976 -29.31 13.73 14.13
N PHE A 977 -30.41 13.21 13.59
CA PHE A 977 -30.47 11.85 13.06
C PHE A 977 -30.79 11.86 11.56
N PRO A 978 -29.88 11.45 10.66
CA PRO A 978 -30.15 11.44 9.23
C PRO A 978 -31.09 10.28 8.87
N LEU A 979 -32.17 10.59 8.15
CA LEU A 979 -33.05 9.62 7.51
C LEU A 979 -32.64 9.45 6.05
N TYR A 980 -32.76 8.24 5.52
CA TYR A 980 -32.38 7.93 4.14
C TYR A 980 -33.45 7.12 3.43
N GLY A 981 -33.65 7.42 2.15
CA GLY A 981 -34.48 6.63 1.24
C GLY A 981 -35.95 6.58 1.62
N LEU A 982 -36.49 7.64 2.23
CA LEU A 982 -37.90 7.68 2.58
C LEU A 982 -38.78 7.60 1.32
N PRO A 983 -39.81 6.73 1.27
CA PRO A 983 -40.72 6.66 0.14
C PRO A 983 -41.44 7.98 -0.12
N SER A 984 -41.86 8.25 -1.37
CA SER A 984 -42.72 9.40 -1.65
C SER A 984 -44.12 9.19 -1.06
N GLY A 985 -44.62 10.15 -0.29
CA GLY A 985 -45.89 10.00 0.42
C GLY A 985 -46.01 10.89 1.64
N THR A 986 -47.14 10.76 2.36
CA THR A 986 -47.30 11.36 3.69
C THR A 986 -46.77 10.38 4.72
N HIS A 987 -45.99 10.88 5.67
CA HIS A 987 -45.37 10.09 6.73
C HIS A 987 -45.60 10.73 8.11
N THR A 988 -45.47 9.90 9.13
CA THR A 988 -45.51 10.31 10.54
C THR A 988 -44.30 9.77 11.28
N LEU A 989 -43.62 10.60 12.07
CA LEU A 989 -42.64 10.16 13.07
C LEU A 989 -43.23 10.34 14.47
N SER A 990 -43.32 9.24 15.21
CA SER A 990 -43.68 9.23 16.62
C SER A 990 -42.40 9.12 17.45
N ILE A 991 -42.07 10.18 18.19
CA ILE A 991 -40.86 10.29 19.00
C ILE A 991 -41.19 10.07 20.47
N LYS A 992 -40.40 9.24 21.16
CA LYS A 992 -40.48 9.02 22.60
C LYS A 992 -39.10 9.18 23.21
N ALA A 993 -39.00 9.97 24.29
CA ALA A 993 -37.77 10.18 25.05
C ALA A 993 -38.05 10.05 26.55
N TRP A 994 -37.00 9.83 27.33
CA TRP A 994 -37.08 9.59 28.77
C TRP A 994 -36.14 10.53 29.52
N ASP A 995 -36.55 11.01 30.68
CA ASP A 995 -35.68 11.73 31.62
C ASP A 995 -34.82 10.75 32.42
N THR A 996 -33.89 11.27 33.23
CA THR A 996 -33.07 10.45 34.13
C THR A 996 -33.85 9.71 35.23
N TYR A 997 -35.13 10.03 35.45
CA TYR A 997 -36.00 9.44 36.46
C TYR A 997 -36.99 8.40 35.89
N ASN A 998 -36.87 8.08 34.59
CA ASN A 998 -37.73 7.18 33.82
C ASN A 998 -39.17 7.68 33.60
N ASN A 999 -39.39 8.99 33.59
CA ASN A 999 -40.60 9.61 33.06
C ASN A 999 -40.45 9.82 31.54
N SER A 1000 -41.48 9.45 30.76
CA SER A 1000 -41.44 9.60 29.30
C SER A 1000 -42.18 10.82 28.79
N GLY A 1001 -41.61 11.47 27.78
CA GLY A 1001 -42.27 12.45 26.92
C GLY A 1001 -42.49 11.89 25.52
N THR A 1002 -43.48 12.40 24.79
CA THR A 1002 -43.75 12.02 23.40
C THR A 1002 -44.03 13.23 22.52
N ALA A 1003 -43.54 13.21 21.29
CA ALA A 1003 -43.88 14.15 20.24
C ALA A 1003 -44.24 13.42 18.94
N THR A 1004 -45.07 14.04 18.10
CA THR A 1004 -45.43 13.51 16.78
C THR A 1004 -45.14 14.56 15.73
N LEU A 1005 -44.51 14.14 14.63
CA LEU A 1005 -44.18 14.98 13.49
C LEU A 1005 -44.75 14.38 12.20
N HIS A 1006 -45.55 15.14 11.49
CA HIS A 1006 -46.15 14.80 10.20
C HIS A 1006 -45.39 15.53 9.09
N PHE A 1007 -45.19 14.86 7.96
CA PHE A 1007 -44.53 15.47 6.81
C PHE A 1007 -44.89 14.75 5.51
N LYS A 1008 -44.54 15.36 4.37
CA LYS A 1008 -44.76 14.75 3.05
C LYS A 1008 -43.47 14.71 2.25
N VAL A 1009 -43.01 13.51 1.90
CA VAL A 1009 -41.83 13.29 1.07
C VAL A 1009 -42.20 13.44 -0.40
N ILE A 1010 -41.40 14.22 -1.13
CA ILE A 1010 -41.51 14.41 -2.58
C ILE A 1010 -40.20 13.96 -3.24
N ASN A 1011 -40.31 13.06 -4.22
CA ASN A 1011 -39.17 12.53 -4.97
C ASN A 1011 -38.25 13.64 -5.51
N GLY A 1012 -36.93 13.45 -5.39
CA GLY A 1012 -35.94 14.45 -5.75
C GLY A 1012 -35.85 14.81 -7.24
N SER A 1013 -36.48 14.02 -8.13
CA SER A 1013 -36.59 14.33 -9.56
C SER A 1013 -37.65 15.41 -9.86
N GLU A 1014 -38.62 15.61 -8.96
CA GLU A 1014 -39.61 16.68 -9.02
C GLU A 1014 -39.11 17.92 -8.28
N MET A 1015 -39.44 19.12 -8.78
CA MET A 1015 -39.17 20.37 -8.05
C MET A 1015 -40.50 20.97 -7.63
N VAL A 1016 -40.79 20.89 -6.33
CA VAL A 1016 -41.96 21.48 -5.72
C VAL A 1016 -41.51 22.61 -4.82
N VAL A 1017 -42.13 23.78 -4.98
CA VAL A 1017 -41.97 24.93 -4.11
C VAL A 1017 -43.35 25.43 -3.73
N GLN A 1018 -43.64 25.58 -2.44
CA GLN A 1018 -44.98 25.91 -1.95
C GLN A 1018 -44.92 26.87 -0.75
N GLN A 1019 -46.10 27.26 -0.26
CA GLN A 1019 -46.28 28.05 0.97
C GLN A 1019 -45.42 29.33 1.05
N ALA A 1020 -45.36 30.09 -0.04
CA ALA A 1020 -44.72 31.40 -0.04
C ALA A 1020 -45.39 32.36 0.95
N GLY A 1021 -44.58 33.05 1.74
CA GLY A 1021 -45.01 33.94 2.80
C GLY A 1021 -43.98 35.01 3.10
N CYS A 1022 -44.30 35.88 4.05
CA CYS A 1022 -43.32 36.74 4.71
C CYS A 1022 -43.71 36.96 6.18
N PHE A 1023 -42.73 37.12 7.05
CA PHE A 1023 -42.93 37.36 8.48
C PHE A 1023 -41.87 38.30 9.07
N PRO A 1024 -42.25 39.28 9.92
CA PRO A 1024 -43.63 39.69 10.23
C PRO A 1024 -44.36 40.27 9.01
N ASN A 1025 -45.69 40.18 8.99
CA ASN A 1025 -46.57 40.79 7.99
C ASN A 1025 -47.97 41.01 8.61
N PRO A 1026 -48.44 42.24 8.82
CA PRO A 1026 -47.80 43.51 8.46
C PRO A 1026 -46.49 43.78 9.22
N PHE A 1027 -45.60 44.62 8.68
CA PHE A 1027 -44.31 44.97 9.30
C PHE A 1027 -44.02 46.48 9.32
N HIS A 1028 -43.26 46.95 10.31
CA HIS A 1028 -42.78 48.34 10.41
C HIS A 1028 -41.34 48.52 9.91
N ASN A 1029 -40.42 47.66 10.39
CA ASN A 1029 -38.99 47.83 10.14
C ASN A 1029 -38.45 46.84 9.10
N GLN A 1030 -38.81 45.57 9.21
CA GLN A 1030 -38.33 44.52 8.32
C GLN A 1030 -39.26 43.31 8.24
N THR A 1031 -39.13 42.53 7.17
CA THR A 1031 -39.75 41.22 6.98
C THR A 1031 -38.79 40.27 6.26
N ASN A 1032 -38.95 38.96 6.46
CA ASN A 1032 -38.26 37.92 5.69
C ASN A 1032 -39.27 37.13 4.86
N PHE A 1033 -38.94 36.85 3.61
CA PHE A 1033 -39.72 35.95 2.77
C PHE A 1033 -39.44 34.48 3.10
N THR A 1034 -40.47 33.65 3.00
CA THR A 1034 -40.43 32.25 3.39
C THR A 1034 -41.07 31.38 2.32
N PHE A 1035 -40.60 30.15 2.12
CA PHE A 1035 -41.26 29.13 1.29
C PHE A 1035 -40.80 27.72 1.69
N THR A 1036 -41.52 26.69 1.26
CA THR A 1036 -41.11 25.28 1.41
C THR A 1036 -40.70 24.68 0.07
N HIS A 1037 -39.79 23.71 0.08
CA HIS A 1037 -39.28 23.00 -1.10
C HIS A 1037 -38.78 21.58 -0.76
N ASN A 1038 -38.58 20.74 -1.79
CA ASN A 1038 -38.07 19.35 -1.66
C ASN A 1038 -36.63 19.14 -2.19
N GLN A 1039 -35.90 20.23 -2.44
CA GLN A 1039 -34.55 20.21 -3.03
C GLN A 1039 -33.44 20.45 -1.99
N GLN A 1040 -33.48 19.77 -0.84
CA GLN A 1040 -32.43 19.89 0.18
C GLN A 1040 -31.05 19.44 -0.32
N GLY A 1041 -29.99 20.03 0.24
CA GLY A 1041 -28.60 19.72 -0.11
C GLY A 1041 -28.21 20.18 -1.52
N ARG A 1042 -29.05 20.99 -2.18
CA ARG A 1042 -28.81 21.53 -3.52
C ARG A 1042 -28.77 23.05 -3.49
N GLU A 1043 -28.08 23.62 -4.47
CA GLU A 1043 -28.06 25.05 -4.72
C GLU A 1043 -29.39 25.49 -5.34
N LEU A 1044 -30.03 26.49 -4.73
CA LEU A 1044 -31.26 27.13 -5.21
C LEU A 1044 -30.98 28.60 -5.54
N ASP A 1045 -31.32 29.03 -6.75
CA ASP A 1045 -31.32 30.44 -7.15
C ASP A 1045 -32.70 31.03 -6.87
N VAL A 1046 -32.76 31.93 -5.87
CA VAL A 1046 -33.98 32.56 -5.34
C VAL A 1046 -34.00 34.04 -5.72
N THR A 1047 -35.06 34.45 -6.42
CA THR A 1047 -35.32 35.85 -6.73
C THR A 1047 -36.66 36.28 -6.13
N VAL A 1048 -36.66 37.26 -5.24
CA VAL A 1048 -37.89 37.93 -4.77
C VAL A 1048 -38.04 39.28 -5.46
N ARG A 1049 -39.16 39.50 -6.14
CA ARG A 1049 -39.52 40.79 -6.73
C ARG A 1049 -40.72 41.37 -6.02
N ILE A 1050 -40.67 42.64 -5.67
CA ILE A 1050 -41.73 43.34 -4.95
C ILE A 1050 -42.27 44.45 -5.84
N TYR A 1051 -43.59 44.58 -5.89
CA TYR A 1051 -44.34 45.47 -6.75
C TYR A 1051 -45.35 46.28 -5.94
N THR A 1052 -45.63 47.49 -6.40
CA THR A 1052 -46.84 48.25 -6.02
C THR A 1052 -48.12 47.54 -6.50
N ILE A 1053 -49.29 47.95 -6.01
CA ILE A 1053 -50.59 47.43 -6.50
C ILE A 1053 -50.83 47.75 -7.98
N GLU A 1054 -50.20 48.79 -8.52
CA GLU A 1054 -50.23 49.16 -9.95
C GLU A 1054 -49.24 48.33 -10.81
N GLY A 1055 -48.51 47.37 -10.22
CA GLY A 1055 -47.60 46.48 -10.93
C GLY A 1055 -46.20 47.06 -11.19
N ARG A 1056 -45.87 48.24 -10.67
CA ARG A 1056 -44.50 48.80 -10.75
C ARG A 1056 -43.60 48.08 -9.75
N GLN A 1057 -42.50 47.50 -10.24
CA GLN A 1057 -41.46 46.89 -9.39
C GLN A 1057 -40.77 47.97 -8.56
N VAL A 1058 -40.64 47.70 -7.26
CA VAL A 1058 -40.00 48.59 -6.28
C VAL A 1058 -38.73 47.99 -5.69
N LYS A 1059 -38.62 46.66 -5.60
CA LYS A 1059 -37.44 45.98 -5.07
C LYS A 1059 -37.20 44.67 -5.82
N ILE A 1060 -35.94 44.32 -6.02
CA ILE A 1060 -35.50 42.97 -6.35
C ILE A 1060 -34.46 42.48 -5.34
N ILE A 1061 -34.64 41.26 -4.86
CA ILE A 1061 -33.75 40.57 -3.94
C ILE A 1061 -33.32 39.28 -4.64
N HIS A 1062 -32.02 39.06 -4.77
CA HIS A 1062 -31.44 37.89 -5.45
C HIS A 1062 -30.45 37.19 -4.53
N HIS A 1063 -30.63 35.89 -4.33
CA HIS A 1063 -29.75 35.06 -3.51
C HIS A 1063 -29.60 33.67 -4.13
N THR A 1064 -28.38 33.14 -4.04
CA THR A 1064 -28.11 31.71 -4.19
C THR A 1064 -28.01 31.12 -2.79
N ILE A 1065 -28.77 30.06 -2.52
CA ILE A 1065 -28.78 29.38 -1.23
C ILE A 1065 -28.45 27.90 -1.40
N ASN A 1066 -27.58 27.36 -0.55
CA ASN A 1066 -27.50 25.92 -0.34
C ASN A 1066 -28.52 25.57 0.72
N ALA A 1067 -29.65 25.01 0.27
CA ALA A 1067 -30.77 24.81 1.17
C ALA A 1067 -30.49 23.65 2.13
N SER A 1068 -30.15 24.00 3.37
CA SER A 1068 -29.90 23.04 4.45
C SER A 1068 -31.17 22.34 4.94
N GLY A 1069 -32.36 22.83 4.58
CA GLY A 1069 -33.62 22.19 4.93
C GLY A 1069 -34.79 22.56 4.02
N SER A 1070 -35.91 21.86 4.16
CA SER A 1070 -37.10 22.01 3.33
C SER A 1070 -37.80 23.36 3.43
N ARG A 1071 -37.72 24.06 4.57
CA ARG A 1071 -38.27 25.41 4.72
C ARG A 1071 -37.16 26.45 4.71
N TYR A 1072 -37.28 27.39 3.78
CA TYR A 1072 -36.45 28.58 3.74
C TYR A 1072 -37.15 29.75 4.45
N VAL A 1073 -36.39 30.44 5.30
CA VAL A 1073 -36.76 31.72 5.90
C VAL A 1073 -35.59 32.66 5.68
N GLY A 1074 -35.76 33.66 4.82
CA GLY A 1074 -34.70 34.58 4.43
C GLY A 1074 -35.16 35.65 3.45
N ALA A 1075 -34.30 36.06 2.52
CA ALA A 1075 -34.56 37.18 1.60
C ALA A 1075 -35.11 38.42 2.32
N TYR A 1076 -34.23 39.07 3.07
CA TYR A 1076 -34.54 40.22 3.92
C TYR A 1076 -35.10 41.41 3.12
N TRP A 1077 -36.14 42.05 3.66
CA TRP A 1077 -36.61 43.34 3.17
C TRP A 1077 -36.94 44.32 4.30
N ASP A 1078 -36.43 45.54 4.18
CA ASP A 1078 -36.57 46.66 5.12
C ASP A 1078 -37.62 47.70 4.70
N GLY A 1079 -38.45 47.38 3.71
CA GLY A 1079 -39.44 48.34 3.18
C GLY A 1079 -38.83 49.42 2.28
N THR A 1080 -37.58 49.29 1.84
CA THR A 1080 -36.95 50.21 0.88
C THR A 1080 -37.13 49.76 -0.57
N ASN A 1081 -36.93 50.67 -1.52
CA ASN A 1081 -36.75 50.33 -2.93
C ASN A 1081 -35.29 49.96 -3.27
N ASP A 1082 -34.99 49.65 -4.54
CA ASP A 1082 -33.63 49.34 -5.00
C ASP A 1082 -32.62 50.50 -4.83
N ALA A 1083 -33.11 51.75 -4.72
CA ALA A 1083 -32.28 52.93 -4.46
C ALA A 1083 -32.12 53.24 -2.96
N GLY A 1084 -32.61 52.36 -2.07
CA GLY A 1084 -32.54 52.53 -0.61
C GLY A 1084 -33.51 53.55 -0.03
N SER A 1085 -34.47 54.07 -0.81
CA SER A 1085 -35.51 54.97 -0.31
C SER A 1085 -36.64 54.18 0.35
N ILE A 1086 -37.05 54.62 1.55
CA ILE A 1086 -38.19 54.04 2.28
C ILE A 1086 -39.47 54.22 1.45
N LEU A 1087 -40.23 53.14 1.31
CA LEU A 1087 -41.51 53.16 0.62
C LEU A 1087 -42.64 53.62 1.55
N SER A 1088 -43.71 54.16 0.98
CA SER A 1088 -44.87 54.58 1.78
C SER A 1088 -45.58 53.35 2.39
N PRO A 1089 -46.15 53.47 3.60
CA PRO A 1089 -47.03 52.45 4.16
C PRO A 1089 -48.13 52.05 3.17
N GLY A 1090 -48.38 50.75 3.05
CA GLY A 1090 -49.31 50.23 2.05
C GLY A 1090 -49.14 48.75 1.76
N ILE A 1091 -49.97 48.25 0.85
CA ILE A 1091 -49.93 46.87 0.37
C ILE A 1091 -48.99 46.80 -0.84
N TYR A 1092 -48.07 45.85 -0.80
CA TYR A 1092 -47.18 45.48 -1.92
C TYR A 1092 -47.42 44.03 -2.31
N ILE A 1093 -47.25 43.72 -3.59
CA ILE A 1093 -47.34 42.36 -4.14
C ILE A 1093 -45.93 41.84 -4.34
N TYR A 1094 -45.64 40.62 -3.89
CA TYR A 1094 -44.34 40.00 -4.13
C TYR A 1094 -44.47 38.76 -5.00
N SER A 1095 -43.40 38.44 -5.73
CA SER A 1095 -43.22 37.19 -6.46
C SER A 1095 -41.87 36.58 -6.07
N ILE A 1096 -41.90 35.31 -5.65
CA ILE A 1096 -40.71 34.50 -5.37
C ILE A 1096 -40.53 33.54 -6.54
N MET A 1097 -39.40 33.65 -7.23
CA MET A 1097 -38.94 32.71 -8.23
C MET A 1097 -37.83 31.85 -7.63
N VAL A 1098 -37.95 30.54 -7.73
CA VAL A 1098 -36.92 29.60 -7.27
C VAL A 1098 -36.51 28.73 -8.45
N LYS A 1099 -35.19 28.60 -8.67
CA LYS A 1099 -34.59 27.78 -9.71
C LYS A 1099 -33.67 26.73 -9.13
N ALA A 1100 -33.82 25.50 -9.62
CA ALA A 1100 -32.95 24.37 -9.31
C ALA A 1100 -32.99 23.37 -10.47
N ASN A 1101 -31.85 22.75 -10.82
CA ASN A 1101 -31.76 21.71 -11.85
C ASN A 1101 -32.45 22.06 -13.19
N GLY A 1102 -32.29 23.30 -13.65
CA GLY A 1102 -32.92 23.80 -14.88
C GLY A 1102 -34.45 23.97 -14.83
N LYS A 1103 -35.10 23.67 -13.68
CA LYS A 1103 -36.52 23.91 -13.43
C LYS A 1103 -36.70 25.24 -12.70
N THR A 1104 -37.85 25.89 -12.93
CA THR A 1104 -38.22 27.17 -12.32
C THR A 1104 -39.62 27.09 -11.75
N GLN A 1105 -39.81 27.54 -10.52
CA GLN A 1105 -41.11 27.68 -9.87
C GLN A 1105 -41.36 29.12 -9.48
N PHE A 1106 -42.62 29.55 -9.56
CA PHE A 1106 -43.05 30.90 -9.19
C PHE A 1106 -44.15 30.84 -8.14
N LEU A 1107 -43.99 31.63 -7.10
CA LEU A 1107 -45.00 31.87 -6.07
C LEU A 1107 -45.19 33.37 -5.92
N GLY A 1108 -46.32 33.79 -5.34
CA GLY A 1108 -46.58 35.19 -5.08
C GLY A 1108 -47.55 35.39 -3.93
N GLY A 1109 -47.54 36.60 -3.38
CA GLY A 1109 -48.39 36.96 -2.26
C GLY A 1109 -48.41 38.47 -2.04
N LYS A 1110 -48.94 38.88 -0.89
CA LYS A 1110 -49.00 40.28 -0.48
C LYS A 1110 -48.25 40.50 0.81
N VAL A 1111 -47.61 41.66 0.93
CA VAL A 1111 -46.91 42.13 2.11
C VAL A 1111 -47.41 43.54 2.44
N ILE A 1112 -47.60 43.83 3.72
CA ILE A 1112 -48.14 45.10 4.21
C ILE A 1112 -47.04 45.82 5.01
N LEU A 1113 -46.62 46.97 4.52
CA LEU A 1113 -45.70 47.90 5.20
C LEU A 1113 -46.54 48.93 5.99
N LEU A 1114 -46.22 49.14 7.26
CA LEU A 1114 -46.97 50.00 8.20
C LEU A 1114 -46.32 51.35 8.47
#